data_AF-A0A7C6XUD9-F1
#
_entry.id   AF-A0A7C6XUD9-F1
#
_cell.length_a   1.000
_cell.length_b   1.000
_cell.length_c   1.000
_cell.angle_alpha   90.00
_cell.angle_beta   90.00
_cell.angle_gamma   90.00
#
_symmetry.space_group_name_H-M   'P 1'
#
loop_
_entity.id
_entity.type
_entity.pdbx_description
1 polymer ?
#
loop_
_entity_poly.entity_id
_entity_poly.type
_entity_poly.pdbx_seq_one_letter_code
_entity_poly.pdbx_strand_id
1 'polypeptide(L)'
;MTERQLKRLHELCPPNPKRCPVEYMPTDWQAFVFRMWGRLTPRRIASVLSADEADIIKAAEDMGLGAPACEDVEREWTTKGYITLIRDSWHLVDYDQIREIVSMTPDELFYTIKEDDFLHVKLGGFKPDLPRLKATPLSPEQKLHTAEIKAISESFDGKVGEYESRPFGFSNVYKRPETAADLSGGIRLAYSYCALYGDVFTSNVDYCFSDELLAAYRDYGVNGIWCQAVLYRLAPYPFLEGMDDGWEERLAGLRALTERLAGYGIKLYLYLNEPRALPSSYFSDGAHDDIKGHTSGGLTSLCISSEPVKKYLYDTARFIAEKAPLLGGFMTISGSENLTHCYSHTGEPDCPRCSKRPRAEVTAECNNLLYRGASSVIPDFRFIAWTWGWPDDMVGDITEKLDRGIILSEVSEHRVEKVIGGIKTSVSDYSISVVGPGEHALASWKKARELGHQVCAKTQLNCCWEEGSLPFIPVFDTVALHLCRLKAAGVENLILDWTVGGYPSPTFALASLVMGQENPEREAVLAEFYEKFFPESEREIIRAGASQLSAAYDSWPFHIGTLYNGPQHMGPSNPIHIEPTGLWATMTCWPHDCLTAWRAIYPEEVFENQLKLLSDGWDKGVETLKRLKGRPLSEMAEDVLVCAEAAAAIFRSMYIQTRFIRLRGDIESNRDELLELLDAELRCIYEAADAQSRHPGVGFESTNHYFFTRRSLKEAAISCEYAKKLIKSH
;
A
#
# COMPACT_ATOMS: atom_id res chain seq x y z
N MET A 1 3.77 -28.28 12.08
CA MET A 1 3.02 -28.56 10.81
C MET A 1 3.24 -29.99 10.32
N THR A 2 2.48 -30.49 9.33
CA THR A 2 2.87 -31.71 8.58
C THR A 2 4.01 -31.39 7.60
N GLU A 3 4.80 -32.39 7.19
CA GLU A 3 5.87 -32.22 6.18
C GLU A 3 5.34 -31.63 4.87
N ARG A 4 4.14 -32.04 4.43
CA ARG A 4 3.51 -31.53 3.20
C ARG A 4 3.19 -30.03 3.29
N GLN A 5 2.66 -29.58 4.42
CA GLN A 5 2.33 -28.15 4.63
C GLN A 5 3.60 -27.30 4.67
N LEU A 6 4.63 -27.77 5.37
CA LEU A 6 5.93 -27.08 5.41
C LEU A 6 6.57 -27.03 4.02
N LYS A 7 6.51 -28.12 3.25
CA LYS A 7 7.03 -28.15 1.88
C LYS A 7 6.39 -27.08 0.98
N ARG A 8 5.07 -26.89 1.06
CA ARG A 8 4.37 -25.84 0.29
C ARG A 8 4.85 -24.43 0.65
N LEU A 9 5.06 -24.16 1.94
CA LEU A 9 5.63 -22.88 2.39
C LEU A 9 7.08 -22.70 1.89
N HIS A 10 7.89 -23.75 1.88
CA HIS A 10 9.25 -23.71 1.33
C HIS A 10 9.29 -23.58 -0.20
N GLU A 11 8.27 -24.06 -0.92
CA GLU A 11 8.15 -23.83 -2.36
C GLU A 11 7.86 -22.36 -2.65
N LEU A 12 7.12 -21.67 -1.79
CA LEU A 12 6.79 -20.25 -1.91
C LEU A 12 7.95 -19.34 -1.44
N CYS A 13 8.53 -19.66 -0.29
CA CYS A 13 9.64 -18.94 0.33
C CYS A 13 10.71 -19.97 0.77
N PRO A 14 11.68 -20.30 -0.11
CA PRO A 14 12.71 -21.29 0.17
C PRO A 14 13.56 -20.95 1.40
N PRO A 15 14.07 -21.95 2.13
CA PRO A 15 14.97 -21.73 3.25
C PRO A 15 16.29 -21.10 2.78
N ASN A 16 16.80 -20.12 3.52
CA ASN A 16 18.04 -19.41 3.21
C ASN A 16 18.86 -19.16 4.48
N PRO A 17 20.19 -19.40 4.49
CA PRO A 17 21.00 -19.11 5.67
C PRO A 17 21.13 -17.61 5.99
N LYS A 18 20.87 -16.71 5.01
CA LYS A 18 20.93 -15.26 5.25
C LYS A 18 19.74 -14.79 6.10
N ARG A 19 20.01 -13.89 7.05
CA ARG A 19 19.00 -13.20 7.85
C ARG A 19 19.43 -11.78 8.17
N CYS A 20 18.46 -10.91 8.49
CA CYS A 20 18.76 -9.58 9.00
C CYS A 20 19.39 -9.71 10.40
N PRO A 21 20.59 -9.16 10.64
CA PRO A 21 21.19 -9.19 11.96
C PRO A 21 20.45 -8.24 12.92
N VAL A 22 20.60 -8.51 14.22
CA VAL A 22 20.08 -7.69 15.33
C VAL A 22 21.20 -7.51 16.36
N GLU A 23 22.41 -7.17 15.90
CA GLU A 23 23.63 -7.06 16.70
C GLU A 23 23.54 -6.01 17.81
N TYR A 24 22.65 -5.04 17.64
CA TYR A 24 22.32 -4.02 18.63
C TYR A 24 21.38 -4.53 19.74
N MET A 25 20.89 -5.77 19.67
CA MET A 25 20.14 -6.43 20.72
C MET A 25 21.01 -7.44 21.47
N PRO A 26 20.76 -7.73 22.76
CA PRO A 26 21.59 -8.66 23.52
C PRO A 26 21.44 -10.12 23.07
N THR A 27 20.24 -10.51 22.64
CA THR A 27 19.92 -11.84 22.10
C THR A 27 18.75 -11.77 21.12
N ASP A 28 18.63 -12.78 20.25
CA ASP A 28 17.47 -12.92 19.33
C ASP A 28 16.14 -13.03 20.08
N TRP A 29 16.09 -13.72 21.23
CA TRP A 29 14.85 -13.89 21.99
C TRP A 29 14.45 -12.60 22.70
N GLN A 30 15.41 -11.79 23.16
CA GLN A 30 15.12 -10.44 23.66
C GLN A 30 14.68 -9.51 22.53
N ALA A 31 15.26 -9.60 21.34
CA ALA A 31 14.78 -8.87 20.16
C ALA A 31 13.32 -9.24 19.83
N PHE A 32 12.97 -10.53 19.91
CA PHE A 32 11.60 -10.99 19.73
C PHE A 32 10.64 -10.43 20.79
N VAL A 33 10.99 -10.53 22.08
CA VAL A 33 10.19 -9.92 23.16
C VAL A 33 10.03 -8.43 22.91
N PHE A 34 11.09 -7.72 22.54
CA PHE A 34 11.07 -6.29 22.26
C PHE A 34 10.02 -5.93 21.20
N ARG A 35 10.08 -6.60 20.03
CA ARG A 35 9.17 -6.33 18.90
C ARG A 35 7.72 -6.69 19.18
N MET A 36 7.47 -7.76 19.95
CA MET A 36 6.12 -8.24 20.24
C MET A 36 5.47 -7.55 21.46
N TRP A 37 6.26 -6.97 22.36
CA TRP A 37 5.75 -6.39 23.60
C TRP A 37 4.89 -5.14 23.37
N GLY A 38 3.69 -5.16 23.96
CA GLY A 38 2.66 -4.15 23.75
C GLY A 38 1.75 -4.43 22.55
N ARG A 39 1.97 -5.54 21.85
CA ARG A 39 1.11 -6.05 20.77
C ARG A 39 0.52 -7.42 21.10
N LEU A 40 1.32 -8.28 21.75
CA LEU A 40 0.89 -9.59 22.25
C LEU A 40 0.92 -9.62 23.77
N THR A 41 0.06 -10.45 24.36
CA THR A 41 0.05 -10.72 25.80
C THR A 41 1.35 -11.43 26.23
N PRO A 42 1.80 -11.23 27.48
CA PRO A 42 2.97 -11.94 28.01
C PRO A 42 2.83 -13.46 27.88
N ARG A 43 1.62 -13.98 28.14
CA ARG A 43 1.27 -15.39 27.97
C ARG A 43 1.55 -15.92 26.57
N ARG A 44 1.17 -15.17 25.54
CA ARG A 44 1.39 -15.55 24.14
C ARG A 44 2.87 -15.57 23.79
N ILE A 45 3.61 -14.53 24.18
CA ILE A 45 5.06 -14.44 23.97
C ILE A 45 5.78 -15.60 24.68
N ALA A 46 5.39 -15.92 25.91
CA ALA A 46 5.93 -17.03 26.69
C ALA A 46 5.71 -18.38 26.00
N SER A 47 4.50 -18.62 25.46
CA SER A 47 4.21 -19.81 24.66
C SER A 47 5.14 -19.96 23.46
N VAL A 48 5.28 -18.89 22.67
CA VAL A 48 6.13 -18.89 21.46
C VAL A 48 7.58 -19.21 21.82
N LEU A 49 8.11 -18.61 22.89
CA LEU A 49 9.49 -18.79 23.35
C LEU A 49 9.71 -20.03 24.23
N SER A 50 8.67 -20.82 24.51
CA SER A 50 8.72 -21.96 25.44
C SER A 50 9.30 -21.57 26.81
N ALA A 51 8.79 -20.47 27.36
CA ALA A 51 9.24 -19.86 28.60
C ALA A 51 8.07 -19.67 29.59
N ASP A 52 8.39 -19.30 30.84
CA ASP A 52 7.39 -18.92 31.82
C ASP A 52 6.96 -17.45 31.62
N GLU A 53 5.68 -17.16 31.84
CA GLU A 53 5.13 -15.81 31.68
C GLU A 53 5.84 -14.77 32.56
N ALA A 54 6.18 -15.14 33.80
CA ALA A 54 6.90 -14.28 34.73
C ALA A 54 8.30 -13.90 34.22
N ASP A 55 9.00 -14.82 33.55
CA ASP A 55 10.32 -14.55 32.98
C ASP A 55 10.22 -13.57 31.80
N ILE A 56 9.17 -13.67 30.99
CA ILE A 56 8.93 -12.73 29.88
C ILE A 56 8.60 -11.34 30.41
N ILE A 57 7.74 -11.24 31.44
CA ILE A 57 7.45 -9.96 32.10
C ILE A 57 8.74 -9.37 32.65
N LYS A 58 9.55 -10.18 33.33
CA LYS A 58 10.81 -9.71 33.90
C LYS A 58 11.80 -9.25 32.82
N ALA A 59 11.91 -9.97 31.71
CA ALA A 59 12.76 -9.58 30.59
C ALA A 59 12.30 -8.26 29.95
N ALA A 60 10.98 -8.03 29.84
CA ALA A 60 10.44 -6.77 29.35
C ALA A 60 10.75 -5.60 30.31
N GLU A 61 10.60 -5.79 31.62
CA GLU A 61 10.98 -4.80 32.64
C GLU A 61 12.48 -4.47 32.62
N ASP A 62 13.32 -5.48 32.40
CA ASP A 62 14.77 -5.35 32.33
C ASP A 62 15.23 -4.64 31.05
N MET A 63 14.40 -4.62 30.01
CA MET A 63 14.59 -3.83 28.79
C MET A 63 13.85 -2.48 28.80
N GLY A 64 13.12 -2.14 29.86
CA GLY A 64 12.36 -0.88 29.95
C GLY A 64 11.12 -0.83 29.05
N LEU A 65 10.49 -1.98 28.76
CA LEU A 65 9.30 -2.06 27.94
C LEU A 65 8.08 -2.03 28.86
N GLY A 66 7.48 -0.86 29.08
CA GLY A 66 6.43 -0.56 30.07
C GLY A 66 5.29 -1.58 30.27
N ALA A 67 4.03 -1.18 30.12
CA ALA A 67 2.91 -2.08 30.42
C ALA A 67 2.73 -3.16 29.33
N PRO A 68 2.34 -4.41 29.71
CA PRO A 68 1.99 -5.45 28.74
C PRO A 68 0.70 -5.14 27.99
N ALA A 69 0.49 -5.80 26.84
CA ALA A 69 -0.78 -5.77 26.14
C ALA A 69 -1.85 -6.56 26.90
N CYS A 70 -3.09 -6.08 26.87
CA CYS A 70 -4.26 -6.87 27.25
C CYS A 70 -4.78 -7.72 26.07
N GLU A 71 -5.73 -8.62 26.34
CA GLU A 71 -6.30 -9.51 25.33
C GLU A 71 -6.98 -8.77 24.17
N ASP A 72 -7.60 -7.60 24.43
CA ASP A 72 -8.24 -6.81 23.38
C ASP A 72 -7.20 -6.23 22.40
N VAL A 73 -6.08 -5.72 22.93
CA VAL A 73 -4.96 -5.22 22.10
C VAL A 73 -4.37 -6.36 21.26
N GLU A 74 -4.18 -7.54 21.86
CA GLU A 74 -3.70 -8.73 21.12
C GLU A 74 -4.68 -9.12 20.00
N ARG A 75 -5.99 -9.07 20.27
CA ARG A 75 -7.01 -9.35 19.25
C ARG A 75 -6.95 -8.36 18.10
N GLU A 76 -6.80 -7.06 18.37
CA GLU A 76 -6.66 -6.07 17.31
C GLU A 76 -5.43 -6.31 16.44
N TRP A 77 -4.26 -6.58 17.04
CA TRP A 77 -3.05 -6.86 16.26
C TRP A 77 -3.13 -8.16 15.47
N THR A 78 -3.72 -9.21 16.01
CA THR A 78 -3.85 -10.50 15.30
C THR A 78 -4.91 -10.48 14.20
N THR A 79 -5.86 -9.54 14.24
CA THR A 79 -6.92 -9.41 13.23
C THR A 79 -6.67 -8.31 12.20
N LYS A 80 -6.16 -7.15 12.63
CA LYS A 80 -5.93 -5.95 11.81
C LYS A 80 -4.45 -5.71 11.51
N GLY A 81 -3.53 -6.32 12.26
CA GLY A 81 -2.09 -6.03 12.25
C GLY A 81 -1.20 -7.24 11.93
N TYR A 82 -1.78 -8.35 11.47
CA TYR A 82 -1.07 -9.63 11.34
C TYR A 82 0.11 -9.56 10.36
N ILE A 83 0.04 -8.76 9.28
CA ILE A 83 1.18 -8.55 8.35
C ILE A 83 2.37 -7.90 9.07
N THR A 84 2.15 -6.87 9.90
CA THR A 84 3.21 -6.27 10.73
C THR A 84 3.81 -7.30 11.68
N LEU A 85 3.00 -8.17 12.31
CA LEU A 85 3.49 -9.23 13.20
C LEU A 85 4.33 -10.27 12.45
N ILE A 86 3.91 -10.68 11.25
CA ILE A 86 4.66 -11.60 10.39
C ILE A 86 6.01 -10.96 10.01
N ARG A 87 6.00 -9.71 9.56
CA ARG A 87 7.23 -8.98 9.19
C ARG A 87 8.20 -8.89 10.36
N ASP A 88 7.76 -8.39 11.51
CA ASP A 88 8.64 -8.14 12.65
C ASP A 88 9.23 -9.43 13.26
N SER A 89 8.63 -10.59 12.98
CA SER A 89 9.08 -11.91 13.42
C SER A 89 9.79 -12.75 12.35
N TRP A 90 9.70 -12.38 11.06
CA TRP A 90 10.16 -13.18 9.92
C TRP A 90 11.62 -13.63 10.01
N HIS A 91 12.49 -12.73 10.48
CA HIS A 91 13.94 -12.97 10.62
C HIS A 91 14.37 -13.53 11.98
N LEU A 92 13.43 -13.78 12.91
CA LEU A 92 13.73 -14.21 14.28
C LEU A 92 13.21 -15.62 14.61
N VAL A 93 12.09 -16.04 14.03
CA VAL A 93 11.42 -17.29 14.42
C VAL A 93 11.11 -18.20 13.23
N ASP A 94 10.75 -19.46 13.50
CA ASP A 94 10.32 -20.42 12.47
C ASP A 94 8.83 -20.24 12.08
N TYR A 95 8.37 -20.98 11.06
CA TYR A 95 6.96 -20.91 10.61
C TYR A 95 5.94 -21.37 11.66
N ASP A 96 6.27 -22.36 12.50
CA ASP A 96 5.34 -22.82 13.54
C ASP A 96 5.15 -21.72 14.60
N GLN A 97 6.22 -21.00 14.94
CA GLN A 97 6.16 -19.82 15.81
C GLN A 97 5.41 -18.65 15.17
N ILE A 98 5.56 -18.39 13.85
CA ILE A 98 4.74 -17.38 13.16
C ILE A 98 3.26 -17.70 13.28
N ARG A 99 2.86 -18.95 13.07
CA ARG A 99 1.47 -19.40 13.25
C ARG A 99 0.98 -19.20 14.68
N GLU A 100 1.82 -19.53 15.65
CA GLU A 100 1.59 -19.24 17.07
C GLU A 100 1.67 -17.75 17.40
N ILE A 101 2.05 -16.85 16.49
CA ILE A 101 1.94 -15.41 16.72
C ILE A 101 0.58 -14.94 16.22
N VAL A 102 0.27 -15.19 14.94
CA VAL A 102 -0.94 -14.68 14.27
C VAL A 102 -2.19 -15.55 14.44
N SER A 103 -2.11 -16.66 15.20
CA SER A 103 -3.22 -17.60 15.42
C SER A 103 -3.75 -18.27 14.15
N MET A 104 -2.89 -18.48 13.15
CA MET A 104 -3.27 -19.09 11.87
C MET A 104 -2.96 -20.59 11.81
N THR A 105 -3.85 -21.35 11.19
CA THR A 105 -3.58 -22.71 10.70
C THR A 105 -2.49 -22.67 9.61
N PRO A 106 -1.87 -23.82 9.28
CA PRO A 106 -0.84 -23.84 8.24
C PRO A 106 -1.38 -23.40 6.87
N ASP A 107 -2.63 -23.76 6.55
CA ASP A 107 -3.24 -23.44 5.26
C ASP A 107 -3.67 -21.97 5.19
N GLU A 108 -4.15 -21.38 6.29
CA GLU A 108 -4.37 -19.92 6.39
C GLU A 108 -3.07 -19.15 6.20
N LEU A 109 -1.99 -19.52 6.90
CA LEU A 109 -0.70 -18.82 6.75
C LEU A 109 -0.15 -18.94 5.32
N PHE A 110 -0.26 -20.12 4.70
CA PHE A 110 0.13 -20.31 3.30
C PHE A 110 -0.69 -19.42 2.36
N TYR A 111 -2.00 -19.36 2.57
CA TYR A 111 -2.89 -18.52 1.77
C TYR A 111 -2.52 -17.04 1.92
N THR A 112 -2.38 -16.56 3.16
CA THR A 112 -1.97 -15.18 3.48
C THR A 112 -0.65 -14.81 2.80
N ILE A 113 0.41 -15.61 2.94
CA ILE A 113 1.72 -15.30 2.32
C ILE A 113 1.63 -15.27 0.78
N LYS A 114 0.77 -16.11 0.19
CA LYS A 114 0.63 -16.23 -1.26
C LYS A 114 -0.25 -15.15 -1.87
N GLU A 115 -1.40 -14.86 -1.26
CA GLU A 115 -2.51 -14.12 -1.88
C GLU A 115 -2.66 -12.68 -1.35
N ASP A 116 -2.14 -12.33 -0.16
CA ASP A 116 -2.23 -10.96 0.35
C ASP A 116 -1.19 -10.07 -0.34
N ASP A 117 -1.63 -9.37 -1.39
CA ASP A 117 -0.89 -8.28 -2.07
C ASP A 117 0.62 -8.53 -2.21
N PHE A 118 0.98 -9.66 -2.84
CA PHE A 118 2.37 -10.08 -3.09
C PHE A 118 3.23 -10.21 -1.82
N LEU A 119 2.65 -10.60 -0.67
CA LEU A 119 3.35 -10.67 0.61
C LEU A 119 4.62 -11.54 0.54
N HIS A 120 4.63 -12.68 -0.16
CA HIS A 120 5.85 -13.46 -0.36
C HIS A 120 7.00 -12.66 -1.00
N VAL A 121 6.72 -11.79 -1.97
CA VAL A 121 7.73 -10.90 -2.61
C VAL A 121 8.19 -9.83 -1.62
N LYS A 122 7.26 -9.24 -0.89
CA LYS A 122 7.54 -8.23 0.16
C LYS A 122 8.39 -8.83 1.29
N LEU A 123 8.23 -10.11 1.59
CA LEU A 123 9.05 -10.86 2.55
C LEU A 123 10.40 -11.33 1.97
N GLY A 124 10.75 -10.90 0.74
CA GLY A 124 12.01 -11.19 0.07
C GLY A 124 12.03 -12.50 -0.74
N GLY A 125 10.92 -13.23 -0.80
CA GLY A 125 10.82 -14.50 -1.53
C GLY A 125 11.60 -15.64 -0.89
N PHE A 126 12.00 -15.52 0.37
CA PHE A 126 12.71 -16.56 1.11
C PHE A 126 12.37 -16.50 2.60
N LYS A 127 12.64 -17.60 3.31
CA LYS A 127 12.57 -17.65 4.77
C LYS A 127 13.96 -17.97 5.33
N PRO A 128 14.48 -17.17 6.28
CA PRO A 128 15.69 -17.56 6.99
C PRO A 128 15.59 -18.94 7.62
N ASP A 129 16.62 -19.77 7.43
CA ASP A 129 16.75 -21.10 8.02
C ASP A 129 17.12 -20.96 9.50
N LEU A 130 16.08 -20.86 10.33
CA LEU A 130 16.20 -20.56 11.76
C LEU A 130 15.75 -21.77 12.57
N PRO A 131 16.51 -22.16 13.62
CA PRO A 131 15.97 -23.07 14.61
C PRO A 131 14.83 -22.39 15.37
N ARG A 132 13.93 -23.19 15.95
CA ARG A 132 12.89 -22.68 16.85
C ARG A 132 13.50 -21.84 17.97
N LEU A 133 13.10 -20.58 18.06
CA LEU A 133 13.62 -19.62 19.03
C LEU A 133 13.13 -19.96 20.43
N LYS A 134 14.02 -19.92 21.43
CA LYS A 134 13.70 -20.19 22.84
C LYS A 134 14.31 -19.14 23.74
N ALA A 135 13.64 -18.82 24.84
CA ALA A 135 14.26 -18.02 25.89
C ALA A 135 15.39 -18.81 26.56
N THR A 136 16.52 -18.16 26.78
CA THR A 136 17.69 -18.76 27.43
C THR A 136 18.30 -17.79 28.46
N PRO A 137 18.95 -18.30 29.52
CA PRO A 137 19.60 -17.44 30.50
C PRO A 137 20.67 -16.52 29.89
N LEU A 138 20.66 -15.25 30.28
CA LEU A 138 21.60 -14.24 29.80
C LEU A 138 22.98 -14.37 30.46
N SER A 139 24.03 -14.19 29.65
CA SER A 139 25.40 -14.01 30.13
C SER A 139 25.56 -12.69 30.90
N PRO A 140 26.62 -12.51 31.70
CA PRO A 140 26.88 -11.22 32.37
C PRO A 140 26.99 -10.04 31.40
N GLU A 141 27.59 -10.24 30.22
CA GLU A 141 27.70 -9.22 29.18
C GLU A 141 26.34 -8.89 28.56
N GLN A 142 25.52 -9.90 28.28
CA GLN A 142 24.16 -9.70 27.77
C GLN A 142 23.27 -8.97 28.78
N LYS A 143 23.45 -9.19 30.09
CA LYS A 143 22.75 -8.44 31.14
C LYS A 143 23.18 -6.97 31.18
N LEU A 144 24.47 -6.69 31.00
CA LEU A 144 24.96 -5.31 30.90
C LEU A 144 24.38 -4.62 29.67
N HIS A 145 24.41 -5.28 28.52
CA HIS A 145 23.81 -4.76 27.30
C HIS A 145 22.30 -4.54 27.47
N THR A 146 21.58 -5.46 28.12
CA THR A 146 20.15 -5.29 28.47
C THR A 146 19.90 -4.02 29.30
N ALA A 147 20.78 -3.70 30.25
CA ALA A 147 20.67 -2.46 31.03
C ALA A 147 20.92 -1.20 30.18
N GLU A 148 21.79 -1.26 29.17
CA GLU A 148 21.97 -0.18 28.19
C GLU A 148 20.69 0.02 27.35
N ILE A 149 20.07 -1.07 26.89
CA ILE A 149 18.77 -1.06 26.18
C ILE A 149 17.67 -0.39 27.02
N LYS A 150 17.64 -0.70 28.32
CA LYS A 150 16.70 -0.07 29.25
C LYS A 150 16.88 1.44 29.33
N ALA A 151 18.11 1.91 29.51
CA ALA A 151 18.41 3.34 29.60
C ALA A 151 18.00 4.08 28.31
N ILE A 152 18.26 3.50 27.15
CA ILE A 152 17.84 4.06 25.85
C ILE A 152 16.32 4.07 25.74
N SER A 153 15.66 2.97 26.12
CA SER A 153 14.20 2.84 26.07
C SER A 153 13.48 3.84 26.96
N GLU A 154 13.96 4.02 28.19
CA GLU A 154 13.43 5.01 29.14
C GLU A 154 13.70 6.45 28.66
N SER A 155 14.89 6.71 28.10
CA SER A 155 15.19 8.02 27.51
C SER A 155 14.32 8.31 26.29
N PHE A 156 14.00 7.31 25.47
CA PHE A 156 13.08 7.47 24.35
C PHE A 156 11.69 7.84 24.86
N ASP A 157 11.15 7.07 25.81
CA ASP A 157 9.82 7.33 26.36
C ASP A 157 9.72 8.72 27.03
N GLY A 158 10.77 9.14 27.74
CA GLY A 158 10.83 10.47 28.34
C GLY A 158 10.87 11.63 27.33
N LYS A 159 11.35 11.40 26.10
CA LYS A 159 11.39 12.42 25.03
C LYS A 159 10.10 12.50 24.21
N VAL A 160 9.47 11.35 23.92
CA VAL A 160 8.28 11.31 23.06
C VAL A 160 6.97 11.36 23.88
N GLY A 161 7.01 11.05 25.18
CA GLY A 161 5.84 11.11 26.05
C GLY A 161 4.82 10.00 25.83
N GLU A 162 3.62 10.15 26.38
CA GLU A 162 2.55 9.15 26.27
C GLU A 162 1.91 9.11 24.88
N TYR A 163 1.14 8.06 24.60
CA TYR A 163 0.36 7.95 23.36
C TYR A 163 -0.92 8.79 23.47
N GLU A 164 -1.14 9.72 22.54
CA GLU A 164 -2.43 10.41 22.39
C GLU A 164 -3.43 9.57 21.57
N SER A 165 -2.95 8.87 20.55
CA SER A 165 -3.70 7.93 19.72
C SER A 165 -2.96 6.58 19.63
N ARG A 166 -3.72 5.48 19.62
CA ARG A 166 -3.15 4.12 19.52
C ARG A 166 -3.31 3.58 18.10
N PRO A 167 -2.43 2.64 17.68
CA PRO A 167 -2.61 1.91 16.43
C PRO A 167 -4.05 1.42 16.24
N PHE A 168 -4.56 1.49 15.01
CA PHE A 168 -5.94 1.15 14.63
C PHE A 168 -7.06 2.02 15.22
N GLY A 169 -6.74 3.06 15.99
CA GLY A 169 -7.70 4.02 16.58
C GLY A 169 -8.32 4.99 15.56
N PHE A 170 -8.71 4.51 14.38
CA PHE A 170 -9.08 5.36 13.24
C PHE A 170 -10.46 6.03 13.37
N SER A 171 -11.36 5.49 14.18
CA SER A 171 -12.75 5.96 14.29
C SER A 171 -12.88 7.43 14.74
N ASN A 172 -11.86 7.99 15.39
CA ASN A 172 -11.86 9.38 15.87
C ASN A 172 -11.03 10.35 15.02
N VAL A 173 -10.40 9.88 13.94
CA VAL A 173 -9.45 10.69 13.14
C VAL A 173 -9.91 10.98 11.73
N TYR A 174 -10.99 10.37 11.24
CA TYR A 174 -11.58 10.78 9.96
C TYR A 174 -12.28 12.13 10.09
N LYS A 175 -11.48 13.21 10.06
CA LYS A 175 -11.92 14.59 10.18
C LYS A 175 -12.77 14.94 8.97
N ARG A 176 -13.92 15.58 9.17
CA ARG A 176 -14.88 15.83 8.08
C ARG A 176 -14.96 17.32 7.79
N PRO A 177 -15.03 17.73 6.52
CA PRO A 177 -15.28 19.13 6.20
C PRO A 177 -16.65 19.56 6.73
N GLU A 178 -16.79 20.83 7.12
CA GLU A 178 -18.07 21.36 7.62
C GLU A 178 -19.20 21.23 6.58
N THR A 179 -18.84 21.33 5.31
CA THR A 179 -19.76 21.18 4.18
C THR A 179 -19.42 19.91 3.40
N ALA A 180 -20.36 18.98 3.34
CA ALA A 180 -20.22 17.77 2.53
C ALA A 180 -20.08 18.12 1.03
N ALA A 181 -19.26 17.34 0.33
CA ALA A 181 -19.11 17.45 -1.11
C ALA A 181 -20.39 17.05 -1.87
N ASP A 182 -20.52 17.58 -3.09
CA ASP A 182 -21.50 17.07 -4.04
C ASP A 182 -21.01 15.73 -4.62
N LEU A 183 -21.86 14.71 -4.55
CA LEU A 183 -21.58 13.37 -5.08
C LEU A 183 -22.00 13.20 -6.54
N SER A 184 -22.64 14.22 -7.14
CA SER A 184 -23.04 14.21 -8.54
C SER A 184 -21.85 14.19 -9.51
N GLY A 185 -22.15 13.94 -10.79
CA GLY A 185 -21.17 13.90 -11.87
C GLY A 185 -20.48 12.55 -12.03
N GLY A 186 -19.22 12.58 -12.49
CA GLY A 186 -18.45 11.38 -12.78
C GLY A 186 -17.99 10.61 -11.54
N ILE A 187 -17.43 9.44 -11.79
CA ILE A 187 -17.00 8.50 -10.75
C ILE A 187 -15.78 9.05 -10.01
N ARG A 188 -15.77 8.93 -8.68
CA ARG A 188 -14.64 9.19 -7.79
C ARG A 188 -14.47 7.95 -6.92
N LEU A 189 -13.71 7.00 -7.46
CA LEU A 189 -13.57 5.64 -6.95
C LEU A 189 -12.32 5.53 -6.06
N ALA A 190 -12.51 5.08 -4.81
CA ALA A 190 -11.44 4.87 -3.84
C ALA A 190 -11.36 3.40 -3.40
N TYR A 191 -10.19 2.96 -2.96
CA TYR A 191 -10.01 1.79 -2.12
C TYR A 191 -10.27 2.18 -0.66
N SER A 192 -10.93 1.32 0.11
CA SER A 192 -11.18 1.65 1.51
C SER A 192 -9.87 1.61 2.33
N TYR A 193 -9.60 2.66 3.09
CA TYR A 193 -8.37 2.82 3.89
C TYR A 193 -8.16 1.69 4.91
N CYS A 194 -9.25 1.15 5.45
CA CYS A 194 -9.22 0.04 6.40
C CYS A 194 -9.48 -1.32 5.73
N ALA A 195 -9.69 -1.38 4.41
CA ALA A 195 -9.95 -2.66 3.77
C ALA A 195 -8.71 -3.55 3.88
N LEU A 196 -8.94 -4.74 4.43
CA LEU A 196 -8.01 -5.83 4.30
C LEU A 196 -8.03 -6.30 2.84
N TYR A 197 -6.87 -6.62 2.28
CA TYR A 197 -6.80 -7.16 0.93
C TYR A 197 -7.40 -8.58 0.91
N GLY A 198 -8.17 -8.92 -0.13
CA GLY A 198 -8.83 -10.22 -0.27
C GLY A 198 -10.34 -10.22 -0.01
N ASP A 199 -10.85 -11.26 0.67
CA ASP A 199 -12.29 -11.52 0.82
C ASP A 199 -12.93 -10.68 1.93
N VAL A 200 -13.35 -9.48 1.57
CA VAL A 200 -14.05 -8.54 2.47
C VAL A 200 -15.53 -8.85 2.65
N PHE A 201 -16.09 -9.87 1.98
CA PHE A 201 -17.53 -10.14 2.02
C PHE A 201 -17.95 -11.08 3.15
N THR A 202 -17.00 -11.78 3.78
CA THR A 202 -17.28 -12.77 4.84
C THR A 202 -16.89 -12.30 6.24
N SER A 203 -15.93 -11.36 6.35
CA SER A 203 -15.39 -10.93 7.63
C SER A 203 -14.94 -9.47 7.61
N ASN A 204 -14.81 -8.88 8.80
CA ASN A 204 -14.23 -7.53 9.03
C ASN A 204 -14.93 -6.36 8.31
N VAL A 205 -16.15 -6.55 7.78
CA VAL A 205 -16.93 -5.49 7.08
C VAL A 205 -17.07 -4.23 7.93
N ASP A 206 -17.40 -4.35 9.22
CA ASP A 206 -17.61 -3.19 10.09
C ASP A 206 -16.32 -2.37 10.33
N TYR A 207 -15.16 -3.03 10.28
CA TYR A 207 -13.88 -2.33 10.36
C TYR A 207 -13.49 -1.71 9.00
N CYS A 208 -13.65 -2.47 7.92
CA CYS A 208 -13.30 -2.04 6.57
C CYS A 208 -14.23 -0.94 6.04
N PHE A 209 -15.45 -0.84 6.56
CA PHE A 209 -16.51 0.06 6.08
C PHE A 209 -17.33 0.65 7.24
N SER A 210 -16.64 1.13 8.28
CA SER A 210 -17.29 1.74 9.45
C SER A 210 -18.14 2.96 9.05
N ASP A 211 -19.16 3.28 9.84
CA ASP A 211 -20.06 4.41 9.55
C ASP A 211 -19.31 5.74 9.52
N GLU A 212 -18.30 5.91 10.39
CA GLU A 212 -17.44 7.09 10.42
C GLU A 212 -16.61 7.22 9.14
N LEU A 213 -16.04 6.12 8.66
CA LEU A 213 -15.25 6.09 7.42
C LEU A 213 -16.12 6.40 6.20
N LEU A 214 -17.30 5.77 6.11
CA LEU A 214 -18.23 6.00 5.00
C LEU A 214 -18.79 7.42 5.00
N ALA A 215 -19.10 7.98 6.18
CA ALA A 215 -19.49 9.37 6.31
C ALA A 215 -18.38 10.33 5.86
N ALA A 216 -17.13 10.06 6.24
CA ALA A 216 -15.98 10.84 5.79
C ALA A 216 -15.80 10.75 4.27
N TYR A 217 -15.87 9.55 3.68
CA TYR A 217 -15.79 9.39 2.22
C TYR A 217 -16.84 10.22 1.48
N ARG A 218 -18.10 10.14 1.90
CA ARG A 218 -19.17 10.99 1.36
C ARG A 218 -18.81 12.47 1.46
N ASP A 219 -18.38 12.92 2.65
CA ASP A 219 -18.13 14.34 2.90
C ASP A 219 -16.92 14.87 2.10
N TYR A 220 -15.94 14.02 1.80
CA TYR A 220 -14.81 14.30 0.91
C TYR A 220 -15.10 14.13 -0.59
N GLY A 221 -16.29 13.63 -0.95
CA GLY A 221 -16.73 13.53 -2.34
C GLY A 221 -16.48 12.19 -3.01
N VAL A 222 -16.08 11.15 -2.26
CA VAL A 222 -16.00 9.79 -2.78
C VAL A 222 -17.42 9.26 -3.00
N ASN A 223 -17.71 8.85 -4.24
CA ASN A 223 -19.02 8.29 -4.62
C ASN A 223 -18.94 6.83 -5.08
N GLY A 224 -17.73 6.26 -5.12
CA GLY A 224 -17.50 4.85 -5.41
C GLY A 224 -16.42 4.26 -4.50
N ILE A 225 -16.61 3.01 -4.08
CA ILE A 225 -15.57 2.20 -3.45
C ILE A 225 -15.38 0.93 -4.27
N TRP A 226 -14.14 0.47 -4.45
CA TRP A 226 -13.86 -0.80 -5.11
C TRP A 226 -13.36 -1.87 -4.14
N CYS A 227 -13.72 -3.12 -4.42
CA CYS A 227 -13.23 -4.30 -3.71
C CYS A 227 -12.82 -5.38 -4.72
N GLN A 228 -11.74 -6.10 -4.43
CA GLN A 228 -11.35 -7.25 -5.23
C GLN A 228 -12.46 -8.32 -5.17
N ALA A 229 -12.75 -8.95 -6.29
CA ALA A 229 -13.64 -10.09 -6.35
C ALA A 229 -13.15 -11.13 -7.35
N VAL A 230 -13.65 -12.35 -7.17
CA VAL A 230 -13.45 -13.48 -8.07
C VAL A 230 -14.82 -14.05 -8.41
N LEU A 231 -15.15 -14.19 -9.69
CA LEU A 231 -16.52 -14.51 -10.14
C LEU A 231 -16.99 -15.87 -9.62
N TYR A 232 -16.15 -16.89 -9.69
CA TYR A 232 -16.52 -18.21 -9.16
C TYR A 232 -16.70 -18.20 -7.64
N ARG A 233 -16.21 -17.18 -6.91
CA ARG A 233 -16.45 -17.04 -5.46
C ARG A 233 -17.78 -16.33 -5.16
N LEU A 234 -18.49 -15.84 -6.17
CA LEU A 234 -19.75 -15.09 -6.01
C LEU A 234 -20.92 -15.74 -6.76
N ALA A 235 -20.68 -16.79 -7.53
CA ALA A 235 -21.69 -17.50 -8.31
C ALA A 235 -21.25 -18.95 -8.60
N PRO A 236 -22.20 -19.83 -8.96
CA PRO A 236 -21.88 -21.20 -9.35
C PRO A 236 -20.85 -21.29 -10.48
N TYR A 237 -19.93 -22.25 -10.39
CA TYR A 237 -18.84 -22.43 -11.36
C TYR A 237 -18.96 -23.74 -12.14
N PRO A 238 -19.02 -23.71 -13.48
CA PRO A 238 -19.35 -24.90 -14.27
C PRO A 238 -18.15 -25.79 -14.65
N PHE A 239 -16.91 -25.35 -14.41
CA PHE A 239 -15.74 -26.03 -14.98
C PHE A 239 -15.02 -26.94 -13.98
N LEU A 240 -14.74 -26.48 -12.75
CA LEU A 240 -14.02 -27.27 -11.75
C LEU A 240 -14.79 -27.30 -10.42
N GLU A 241 -15.19 -28.49 -10.01
CA GLU A 241 -15.95 -28.73 -8.77
C GLU A 241 -15.18 -28.21 -7.54
N GLY A 242 -15.90 -27.59 -6.62
CA GLY A 242 -15.39 -27.07 -5.35
C GLY A 242 -14.72 -25.70 -5.43
N MET A 243 -14.54 -25.11 -6.62
CA MET A 243 -13.99 -23.75 -6.72
C MET A 243 -14.94 -22.66 -6.20
N ASP A 244 -16.24 -22.90 -6.32
CA ASP A 244 -17.32 -22.02 -5.91
C ASP A 244 -17.75 -22.20 -4.45
N ASP A 245 -17.06 -23.02 -3.65
CA ASP A 245 -17.39 -23.22 -2.23
C ASP A 245 -17.55 -21.90 -1.46
N GLY A 246 -18.72 -21.74 -0.83
CA GLY A 246 -19.09 -20.55 -0.04
C GLY A 246 -19.57 -19.35 -0.86
N TRP A 247 -19.91 -19.52 -2.15
CA TRP A 247 -20.36 -18.41 -2.97
C TRP A 247 -21.68 -17.77 -2.50
N GLU A 248 -22.62 -18.54 -1.93
CA GLU A 248 -23.88 -17.97 -1.41
C GLU A 248 -23.65 -16.98 -0.26
N GLU A 249 -22.74 -17.33 0.65
CA GLU A 249 -22.39 -16.49 1.80
C GLU A 249 -21.72 -15.19 1.34
N ARG A 250 -20.73 -15.28 0.45
CA ARG A 250 -20.06 -14.10 -0.12
C ARG A 250 -21.01 -13.22 -0.90
N LEU A 251 -21.93 -13.80 -1.67
CA LEU A 251 -22.94 -13.04 -2.41
C LEU A 251 -23.93 -12.34 -1.46
N ALA A 252 -24.29 -12.96 -0.34
CA ALA A 252 -25.09 -12.31 0.69
C ALA A 252 -24.34 -11.14 1.35
N GLY A 253 -23.05 -11.31 1.65
CA GLY A 253 -22.17 -10.25 2.16
C GLY A 253 -21.99 -9.10 1.16
N LEU A 254 -21.78 -9.42 -0.12
CA LEU A 254 -21.75 -8.44 -1.21
C LEU A 254 -23.03 -7.61 -1.24
N ARG A 255 -24.20 -8.25 -1.20
CA ARG A 255 -25.49 -7.55 -1.19
C ARG A 255 -25.60 -6.63 0.04
N ALA A 256 -25.29 -7.12 1.23
CA ALA A 256 -25.32 -6.32 2.46
C ALA A 256 -24.39 -5.10 2.37
N LEU A 257 -23.19 -5.26 1.80
CA LEU A 257 -22.27 -4.16 1.60
C LEU A 257 -22.80 -3.12 0.60
N THR A 258 -23.42 -3.56 -0.51
CA THR A 258 -24.05 -2.62 -1.46
C THR A 258 -25.17 -1.81 -0.81
N GLU A 259 -25.97 -2.42 0.07
CA GLU A 259 -27.04 -1.76 0.83
C GLU A 259 -26.47 -0.74 1.83
N ARG A 260 -25.41 -1.11 2.56
CA ARG A 260 -24.71 -0.22 3.50
C ARG A 260 -24.15 1.00 2.80
N LEU A 261 -23.39 0.82 1.72
CA LEU A 261 -22.77 1.91 0.95
C LEU A 261 -23.81 2.85 0.34
N ALA A 262 -24.94 2.30 -0.14
CA ALA A 262 -26.03 3.10 -0.69
C ALA A 262 -26.61 4.09 0.33
N GLY A 263 -26.61 3.76 1.63
CA GLY A 263 -27.01 4.66 2.71
C GLY A 263 -26.17 5.94 2.81
N TYR A 264 -24.95 5.92 2.25
CA TYR A 264 -24.03 7.06 2.21
C TYR A 264 -23.95 7.72 0.82
N GLY A 265 -24.74 7.26 -0.16
CA GLY A 265 -24.64 7.70 -1.55
C GLY A 265 -23.44 7.11 -2.30
N ILE A 266 -22.77 6.11 -1.72
CA ILE A 266 -21.59 5.46 -2.30
C ILE A 266 -22.00 4.18 -3.02
N LYS A 267 -21.39 3.93 -4.18
CA LYS A 267 -21.59 2.72 -4.95
C LYS A 267 -20.41 1.76 -4.82
N LEU A 268 -20.70 0.46 -4.79
CA LEU A 268 -19.65 -0.58 -4.81
C LEU A 268 -19.27 -0.93 -6.25
N TYR A 269 -17.98 -1.08 -6.50
CA TYR A 269 -17.42 -1.58 -7.75
C TYR A 269 -16.61 -2.86 -7.49
N LEU A 270 -16.80 -3.89 -8.30
CA LEU A 270 -15.96 -5.09 -8.20
C LEU A 270 -14.76 -4.97 -9.11
N TYR A 271 -13.57 -5.09 -8.53
CA TYR A 271 -12.33 -5.23 -9.27
C TYR A 271 -12.11 -6.69 -9.68
N LEU A 272 -12.04 -6.96 -10.99
CA LEU A 272 -12.03 -8.32 -11.56
C LEU A 272 -10.84 -8.54 -12.51
N ASN A 273 -10.20 -9.70 -12.39
CA ASN A 273 -9.31 -10.26 -13.42
C ASN A 273 -9.89 -11.59 -13.89
N GLU A 274 -10.79 -11.54 -14.85
CA GLU A 274 -11.65 -12.66 -15.18
C GLU A 274 -11.69 -12.91 -16.68
N PRO A 275 -11.84 -14.18 -17.11
CA PRO A 275 -11.94 -15.39 -16.28
C PRO A 275 -10.61 -15.80 -15.62
N ARG A 276 -10.64 -16.29 -14.38
CA ARG A 276 -9.45 -16.87 -13.75
C ARG A 276 -8.96 -18.12 -14.48
N ALA A 277 -7.65 -18.22 -14.67
CA ALA A 277 -6.99 -19.42 -15.20
C ALA A 277 -7.10 -20.61 -14.25
N LEU A 278 -7.04 -21.82 -14.79
CA LEU A 278 -7.01 -23.08 -14.04
C LEU A 278 -5.62 -23.72 -14.08
N PRO A 279 -5.27 -24.59 -13.12
CA PRO A 279 -4.00 -25.34 -13.16
C PRO A 279 -3.86 -26.13 -14.45
N SER A 280 -2.68 -26.11 -15.09
CA SER A 280 -2.48 -26.81 -16.37
C SER A 280 -2.73 -28.32 -16.30
N SER A 281 -2.57 -28.92 -15.11
CA SER A 281 -2.87 -30.34 -14.89
C SER A 281 -4.33 -30.71 -15.14
N TYR A 282 -5.26 -29.77 -14.97
CA TYR A 282 -6.68 -29.96 -15.27
C TYR A 282 -6.95 -30.23 -16.76
N PHE A 283 -6.04 -29.83 -17.65
CA PHE A 283 -6.18 -29.99 -19.10
C PHE A 283 -5.29 -31.09 -19.70
N SER A 284 -4.78 -32.00 -18.87
CA SER A 284 -3.73 -32.97 -19.25
C SER A 284 -4.26 -34.20 -19.98
N ASP A 285 -5.51 -34.59 -19.74
CA ASP A 285 -6.16 -35.75 -20.36
C ASP A 285 -6.95 -35.41 -21.64
N GLY A 286 -7.03 -34.12 -21.99
CA GLY A 286 -7.76 -33.62 -23.16
C GLY A 286 -9.28 -33.52 -23.00
N ALA A 287 -9.85 -33.92 -21.86
CA ALA A 287 -11.31 -33.91 -21.64
C ALA A 287 -11.93 -32.50 -21.69
N HIS A 288 -11.12 -31.47 -21.43
CA HIS A 288 -11.53 -30.07 -21.35
C HIS A 288 -10.86 -29.17 -22.42
N ASP A 289 -10.42 -29.76 -23.54
CA ASP A 289 -9.76 -29.04 -24.63
C ASP A 289 -10.69 -28.03 -25.35
N ASP A 290 -12.00 -28.16 -25.18
CA ASP A 290 -13.01 -27.25 -25.71
C ASP A 290 -12.97 -25.86 -25.04
N ILE A 291 -12.61 -25.79 -23.75
CA ILE A 291 -12.46 -24.53 -23.00
C ILE A 291 -11.00 -24.09 -22.80
N LYS A 292 -10.03 -24.95 -23.11
CA LYS A 292 -8.58 -24.70 -22.94
C LYS A 292 -8.06 -23.49 -23.72
N GLY A 293 -7.42 -22.55 -23.02
CA GLY A 293 -6.77 -21.38 -23.59
C GLY A 293 -5.24 -21.51 -23.69
N HIS A 294 -4.56 -20.37 -23.59
CA HIS A 294 -3.10 -20.30 -23.54
C HIS A 294 -2.54 -20.75 -22.18
N THR A 295 -1.40 -21.44 -22.20
CA THR A 295 -0.69 -21.92 -21.01
C THR A 295 0.56 -21.09 -20.71
N SER A 296 0.68 -20.61 -19.47
CA SER A 296 1.86 -19.88 -18.97
C SER A 296 2.01 -20.11 -17.47
N GLY A 297 3.25 -20.31 -17.00
CA GLY A 297 3.56 -20.38 -15.56
C GLY A 297 2.84 -21.50 -14.79
N GLY A 298 2.50 -22.62 -15.44
CA GLY A 298 1.75 -23.72 -14.81
C GLY A 298 0.24 -23.48 -14.68
N LEU A 299 -0.25 -22.37 -15.21
CA LEU A 299 -1.67 -22.04 -15.34
C LEU A 299 -2.07 -22.03 -16.81
N THR A 300 -3.36 -22.27 -17.07
CA THR A 300 -3.95 -22.26 -18.41
C THR A 300 -5.21 -21.39 -18.39
N SER A 301 -5.22 -20.33 -19.20
CA SER A 301 -6.39 -19.45 -19.38
C SER A 301 -7.60 -20.23 -19.89
N LEU A 302 -8.79 -19.70 -19.66
CA LEU A 302 -9.99 -20.14 -20.35
C LEU A 302 -10.11 -19.42 -21.71
N CYS A 303 -10.42 -20.18 -22.76
CA CYS A 303 -10.46 -19.66 -24.13
C CYS A 303 -11.72 -18.80 -24.35
N ILE A 304 -11.54 -17.49 -24.52
CA ILE A 304 -12.63 -16.54 -24.83
C ILE A 304 -13.31 -16.83 -26.19
N SER A 305 -12.75 -17.69 -27.03
CA SER A 305 -13.42 -18.16 -28.26
C SER A 305 -14.30 -19.40 -28.05
N SER A 306 -14.40 -19.91 -26.82
CA SER A 306 -15.20 -21.08 -26.46
C SER A 306 -16.58 -20.65 -25.96
N GLU A 307 -17.65 -21.16 -26.55
CA GLU A 307 -19.03 -20.79 -26.18
C GLU A 307 -19.37 -21.06 -24.70
N PRO A 308 -18.97 -22.19 -24.08
CA PRO A 308 -19.12 -22.38 -22.64
C PRO A 308 -18.48 -21.26 -21.80
N VAL A 309 -17.28 -20.80 -22.17
CA VAL A 309 -16.56 -19.74 -21.45
C VAL A 309 -17.25 -18.39 -21.64
N LYS A 310 -17.70 -18.07 -22.85
CA LYS A 310 -18.46 -16.84 -23.12
C LYS A 310 -19.76 -16.79 -22.34
N LYS A 311 -20.49 -17.90 -22.33
CA LYS A 311 -21.73 -18.06 -21.57
C LYS A 311 -21.49 -17.87 -20.08
N TYR A 312 -20.44 -18.48 -19.53
CA TYR A 312 -20.06 -18.31 -18.13
C TYR A 312 -19.86 -16.83 -17.77
N LEU A 313 -19.03 -16.08 -18.52
CA LEU A 313 -18.77 -14.67 -18.21
C LEU A 313 -20.04 -13.81 -18.24
N TYR A 314 -20.85 -13.96 -19.30
CA TYR A 314 -22.09 -13.21 -19.44
C TYR A 314 -23.11 -13.56 -18.35
N ASP A 315 -23.39 -14.85 -18.15
CA ASP A 315 -24.43 -15.30 -17.22
C ASP A 315 -24.03 -15.06 -15.76
N THR A 316 -22.76 -15.21 -15.40
CA THR A 316 -22.30 -14.94 -14.04
C THR A 316 -22.34 -13.45 -13.71
N ALA A 317 -21.92 -12.58 -14.64
CA ALA A 317 -22.05 -11.13 -14.46
C ALA A 317 -23.52 -10.71 -14.31
N ARG A 318 -24.40 -11.26 -15.15
CA ARG A 318 -25.86 -11.07 -15.07
C ARG A 318 -26.41 -11.55 -13.73
N PHE A 319 -26.04 -12.76 -13.30
CA PHE A 319 -26.50 -13.36 -12.06
C PHE A 319 -26.13 -12.52 -10.84
N ILE A 320 -24.89 -12.05 -10.76
CA ILE A 320 -24.45 -11.17 -9.67
C ILE A 320 -25.27 -9.87 -9.67
N ALA A 321 -25.48 -9.26 -10.85
CA ALA A 321 -26.29 -8.06 -10.98
C ALA A 321 -27.77 -8.27 -10.57
N GLU A 322 -28.37 -9.43 -10.87
CA GLU A 322 -29.73 -9.78 -10.42
C GLU A 322 -29.81 -9.94 -8.90
N LYS A 323 -28.73 -10.41 -8.26
CA LYS A 323 -28.69 -10.69 -6.81
C LYS A 323 -28.21 -9.51 -5.97
N ALA A 324 -27.52 -8.56 -6.57
CA ALA A 324 -27.06 -7.32 -5.95
C ALA A 324 -27.41 -6.10 -6.84
N PRO A 325 -28.69 -5.72 -6.94
CA PRO A 325 -29.17 -4.68 -7.88
C PRO A 325 -28.67 -3.27 -7.54
N LEU A 326 -28.10 -3.05 -6.35
CA LEU A 326 -27.51 -1.77 -5.93
C LEU A 326 -26.04 -1.62 -6.32
N LEU A 327 -25.43 -2.66 -6.89
CA LEU A 327 -24.05 -2.65 -7.35
C LEU A 327 -23.83 -1.51 -8.36
N GLY A 328 -22.73 -0.77 -8.21
CA GLY A 328 -22.38 0.36 -9.07
C GLY A 328 -21.77 -0.06 -10.40
N GLY A 329 -20.89 -1.05 -10.36
CA GLY A 329 -20.12 -1.38 -11.53
C GLY A 329 -19.06 -2.46 -11.37
N PHE A 330 -18.32 -2.67 -12.45
CA PHE A 330 -17.08 -3.44 -12.47
C PHE A 330 -15.91 -2.57 -12.93
N MET A 331 -14.72 -2.95 -12.47
CA MET A 331 -13.45 -2.45 -12.94
C MET A 331 -12.56 -3.65 -13.29
N THR A 332 -11.91 -3.65 -14.44
CA THR A 332 -11.14 -4.81 -14.91
C THR A 332 -9.72 -4.48 -15.30
N ILE A 333 -8.81 -5.40 -14.96
CA ILE A 333 -7.49 -5.52 -15.61
C ILE A 333 -7.46 -6.90 -16.28
N SER A 334 -7.26 -6.90 -17.61
CA SER A 334 -7.29 -8.12 -18.44
C SER A 334 -5.92 -8.49 -19.04
N GLY A 335 -4.97 -7.54 -19.08
CA GLY A 335 -3.63 -7.76 -19.66
C GLY A 335 -2.54 -8.15 -18.65
N SER A 336 -2.61 -7.70 -17.40
CA SER A 336 -1.45 -7.77 -16.48
C SER A 336 -1.56 -8.84 -15.38
N GLU A 337 -2.35 -8.60 -14.33
CA GLU A 337 -2.12 -9.26 -13.03
C GLU A 337 -2.39 -10.76 -13.01
N ASN A 338 -3.32 -11.22 -13.85
CA ASN A 338 -3.69 -12.62 -13.93
C ASN A 338 -3.89 -13.03 -15.39
N LEU A 339 -3.74 -14.32 -15.65
CA LEU A 339 -3.94 -14.91 -16.97
C LEU A 339 -5.45 -15.00 -17.27
N THR A 340 -6.04 -13.90 -17.75
CA THR A 340 -7.50 -13.78 -17.96
C THR A 340 -7.96 -14.32 -19.31
N HIS A 341 -7.14 -14.18 -20.34
CA HIS A 341 -7.46 -14.64 -21.69
C HIS A 341 -6.19 -15.07 -22.43
N CYS A 342 -6.34 -15.68 -23.61
CA CYS A 342 -5.21 -16.25 -24.33
C CYS A 342 -4.07 -15.26 -24.64
N TYR A 343 -4.37 -13.97 -24.79
CA TYR A 343 -3.39 -12.92 -25.11
C TYR A 343 -2.93 -12.07 -23.90
N SER A 344 -3.18 -12.50 -22.64
CA SER A 344 -2.88 -11.65 -21.48
C SER A 344 -1.38 -11.43 -21.36
N HIS A 345 -0.60 -12.52 -21.37
CA HIS A 345 0.86 -12.46 -21.17
C HIS A 345 1.67 -12.79 -22.43
N THR A 346 1.03 -12.82 -23.60
CA THR A 346 1.70 -13.16 -24.87
C THR A 346 1.03 -12.48 -26.06
N GLY A 347 1.82 -12.17 -27.10
CA GLY A 347 1.33 -11.81 -28.43
C GLY A 347 1.02 -13.02 -29.32
N GLU A 348 1.52 -14.21 -28.95
CA GLU A 348 1.47 -15.43 -29.74
C GLU A 348 0.92 -16.58 -28.88
N PRO A 349 -0.41 -16.71 -28.75
CA PRO A 349 -1.01 -17.78 -27.96
C PRO A 349 -0.94 -19.12 -28.69
N ASP A 350 -0.67 -20.18 -27.94
CA ASP A 350 -0.73 -21.59 -28.39
C ASP A 350 -2.16 -22.14 -28.52
N CYS A 351 -3.18 -21.36 -28.15
CA CYS A 351 -4.58 -21.73 -28.30
C CYS A 351 -4.99 -21.81 -29.79
N PRO A 352 -5.47 -22.96 -30.30
CA PRO A 352 -5.77 -23.16 -31.74
C PRO A 352 -6.99 -22.38 -32.25
N ARG A 353 -7.77 -21.79 -31.34
CA ARG A 353 -8.94 -20.94 -31.62
C ARG A 353 -8.55 -19.47 -31.64
N CYS A 354 -8.04 -18.95 -30.52
CA CYS A 354 -7.72 -17.53 -30.37
C CYS A 354 -6.56 -17.08 -31.27
N SER A 355 -5.60 -17.96 -31.60
CA SER A 355 -4.51 -17.66 -32.55
C SER A 355 -5.00 -17.32 -33.97
N LYS A 356 -6.24 -17.68 -34.31
CA LYS A 356 -6.88 -17.36 -35.60
C LYS A 356 -7.73 -16.09 -35.56
N ARG A 357 -7.78 -15.41 -34.41
CA ARG A 357 -8.56 -14.19 -34.20
C ARG A 357 -7.65 -13.00 -33.91
N PRO A 358 -8.02 -11.79 -34.35
CA PRO A 358 -7.28 -10.59 -33.97
C PRO A 358 -7.20 -10.45 -32.44
N ARG A 359 -6.01 -10.13 -31.94
CA ARG A 359 -5.77 -9.94 -30.50
C ARG A 359 -6.71 -8.91 -29.89
N ALA A 360 -6.91 -7.78 -30.58
CA ALA A 360 -7.80 -6.71 -30.13
C ALA A 360 -9.24 -7.19 -29.87
N GLU A 361 -9.78 -8.05 -30.74
CA GLU A 361 -11.12 -8.60 -30.57
C GLU A 361 -11.22 -9.53 -29.36
N VAL A 362 -10.22 -10.38 -29.13
CA VAL A 362 -10.21 -11.32 -28.01
C VAL A 362 -10.09 -10.58 -26.66
N THR A 363 -9.22 -9.57 -26.60
CA THR A 363 -9.05 -8.74 -25.39
C THR A 363 -10.31 -7.92 -25.07
N ALA A 364 -10.94 -7.31 -26.09
CA ALA A 364 -12.19 -6.56 -25.90
C ALA A 364 -13.38 -7.45 -25.55
N GLU A 365 -13.52 -8.63 -26.17
CA GLU A 365 -14.66 -9.53 -25.97
C GLU A 365 -14.80 -9.98 -24.51
N CYS A 366 -13.68 -10.17 -23.81
CA CYS A 366 -13.67 -10.50 -22.38
C CYS A 366 -14.40 -9.44 -21.54
N ASN A 367 -14.12 -8.15 -21.79
CA ASN A 367 -14.75 -7.03 -21.10
C ASN A 367 -16.21 -6.85 -21.54
N ASN A 368 -16.49 -6.97 -22.83
CA ASN A 368 -17.83 -6.82 -23.39
C ASN A 368 -18.81 -7.86 -22.81
N LEU A 369 -18.40 -9.11 -22.63
CA LEU A 369 -19.26 -10.16 -22.07
C LEU A 369 -19.71 -9.84 -20.64
N LEU A 370 -18.76 -9.43 -19.79
CA LEU A 370 -19.05 -9.01 -18.41
C LEU A 370 -19.95 -7.78 -18.38
N TYR A 371 -19.64 -6.76 -19.20
CA TYR A 371 -20.45 -5.55 -19.31
C TYR A 371 -21.89 -5.86 -19.75
N ARG A 372 -22.07 -6.60 -20.85
CA ARG A 372 -23.41 -6.95 -21.37
C ARG A 372 -24.21 -7.75 -20.37
N GLY A 373 -23.58 -8.68 -19.66
CA GLY A 373 -24.25 -9.49 -18.62
C GLY A 373 -24.85 -8.61 -17.53
N ALA A 374 -24.03 -7.79 -16.88
CA ALA A 374 -24.46 -6.94 -15.77
C ALA A 374 -25.39 -5.79 -16.20
N SER A 375 -25.08 -5.10 -17.29
CA SER A 375 -25.89 -3.96 -17.81
C SER A 375 -27.25 -4.39 -18.35
N SER A 376 -27.45 -5.67 -18.69
CA SER A 376 -28.77 -6.19 -19.05
C SER A 376 -29.79 -6.17 -17.89
N VAL A 377 -29.30 -6.00 -16.66
CA VAL A 377 -30.09 -6.05 -15.42
C VAL A 377 -30.08 -4.70 -14.71
N ILE A 378 -28.93 -4.04 -14.65
CA ILE A 378 -28.75 -2.74 -13.99
C ILE A 378 -28.55 -1.68 -15.08
N PRO A 379 -29.56 -0.85 -15.41
CA PRO A 379 -29.47 0.10 -16.53
C PRO A 379 -28.35 1.15 -16.38
N ASP A 380 -28.07 1.59 -15.15
CA ASP A 380 -27.04 2.59 -14.84
C ASP A 380 -25.68 1.95 -14.47
N PHE A 381 -25.47 0.68 -14.82
CA PHE A 381 -24.25 -0.05 -14.49
C PHE A 381 -23.03 0.57 -15.17
N ARG A 382 -22.00 0.85 -14.39
CA ARG A 382 -20.75 1.43 -14.88
C ARG A 382 -19.70 0.34 -15.04
N PHE A 383 -18.99 0.32 -16.17
CA PHE A 383 -17.93 -0.65 -16.41
C PHE A 383 -16.66 0.09 -16.80
N ILE A 384 -15.59 -0.10 -16.03
CA ILE A 384 -14.29 0.52 -16.26
C ILE A 384 -13.34 -0.56 -16.80
N ALA A 385 -12.98 -0.47 -18.07
CA ALA A 385 -11.92 -1.28 -18.65
C ALA A 385 -10.59 -0.54 -18.49
N TRP A 386 -9.73 -1.03 -17.59
CA TRP A 386 -8.41 -0.45 -17.39
C TRP A 386 -7.41 -1.10 -18.34
N THR A 387 -6.73 -0.25 -19.12
CA THR A 387 -5.72 -0.59 -20.13
C THR A 387 -4.47 -1.25 -19.56
N TRP A 388 -4.30 -1.33 -18.24
CA TRP A 388 -3.08 -1.85 -17.61
C TRP A 388 -2.70 -3.25 -18.12
N GLY A 389 -1.50 -3.34 -18.70
CA GLY A 389 -0.96 -4.56 -19.33
C GLY A 389 -1.43 -4.82 -20.75
N TRP A 390 -2.28 -3.97 -21.34
CA TRP A 390 -2.50 -3.98 -22.79
C TRP A 390 -1.24 -3.43 -23.49
N PRO A 391 -0.92 -3.90 -24.71
CA PRO A 391 0.16 -3.29 -25.48
C PRO A 391 -0.19 -1.84 -25.84
N ASP A 392 0.74 -0.92 -25.58
CA ASP A 392 0.57 0.52 -25.82
C ASP A 392 0.09 0.83 -27.25
N ASP A 393 0.62 0.12 -28.25
CA ASP A 393 0.28 0.28 -29.67
C ASP A 393 -1.08 -0.30 -30.04
N MET A 394 -1.69 -1.11 -29.18
CA MET A 394 -2.97 -1.78 -29.41
C MET A 394 -4.14 -1.19 -28.62
N VAL A 395 -3.89 -0.23 -27.71
CA VAL A 395 -4.96 0.38 -26.89
C VAL A 395 -6.10 0.92 -27.76
N GLY A 396 -5.77 1.62 -28.85
CA GLY A 396 -6.76 2.15 -29.78
C GLY A 396 -7.59 1.07 -30.49
N ASP A 397 -6.94 0.01 -30.96
CA ASP A 397 -7.59 -1.11 -31.66
C ASP A 397 -8.50 -1.91 -30.74
N ILE A 398 -8.06 -2.16 -29.50
CA ILE A 398 -8.87 -2.81 -28.47
C ILE A 398 -10.08 -1.93 -28.14
N THR A 399 -9.87 -0.63 -27.97
CA THR A 399 -10.94 0.34 -27.66
C THR A 399 -12.01 0.36 -28.76
N GLU A 400 -11.63 0.29 -30.04
CA GLU A 400 -12.60 0.20 -31.15
C GLU A 400 -13.52 -1.02 -31.07
N LYS A 401 -13.07 -2.10 -30.42
CA LYS A 401 -13.84 -3.34 -30.24
C LYS A 401 -14.62 -3.38 -28.93
N LEU A 402 -14.47 -2.40 -28.04
CA LEU A 402 -15.26 -2.32 -26.80
C LEU A 402 -16.70 -1.84 -27.08
N ASP A 403 -17.65 -2.29 -26.27
CA ASP A 403 -19.00 -1.75 -26.28
C ASP A 403 -19.02 -0.31 -25.76
N ARG A 404 -19.79 0.58 -26.42
CA ARG A 404 -19.79 2.03 -26.16
C ARG A 404 -20.04 2.45 -24.71
N GLY A 405 -20.75 1.65 -23.92
CA GLY A 405 -21.03 1.95 -22.51
C GLY A 405 -19.85 1.67 -21.55
N ILE A 406 -18.79 1.05 -22.04
CA ILE A 406 -17.56 0.82 -21.28
C ILE A 406 -16.74 2.11 -21.21
N ILE A 407 -16.30 2.46 -20.01
CA ILE A 407 -15.41 3.58 -19.70
C ILE A 407 -13.97 3.10 -19.86
N LEU A 408 -13.17 3.78 -20.68
CA LEU A 408 -11.75 3.46 -20.82
C LEU A 408 -10.95 4.14 -19.71
N SER A 409 -10.21 3.37 -18.91
CA SER A 409 -9.30 3.89 -17.88
C SER A 409 -7.85 3.73 -18.28
N GLU A 410 -7.05 4.77 -18.04
CA GLU A 410 -5.60 4.79 -18.25
C GLU A 410 -4.91 5.32 -16.98
N VAL A 411 -3.70 4.83 -16.69
CA VAL A 411 -2.85 5.49 -15.68
C VAL A 411 -2.42 6.84 -16.24
N SER A 412 -2.83 7.92 -15.58
CA SER A 412 -2.62 9.28 -16.09
C SER A 412 -1.13 9.57 -16.33
N GLU A 413 -0.28 9.16 -15.40
CA GLU A 413 1.15 9.46 -15.43
C GLU A 413 1.91 8.53 -16.38
N HIS A 414 1.27 7.50 -16.97
CA HIS A 414 1.98 6.51 -17.77
C HIS A 414 2.82 7.15 -18.89
N ARG A 415 4.09 6.76 -18.96
CA ARG A 415 5.10 7.29 -19.89
C ARG A 415 5.42 8.78 -19.75
N VAL A 416 4.98 9.47 -18.69
CA VAL A 416 5.47 10.83 -18.43
C VAL A 416 6.97 10.75 -18.16
N GLU A 417 7.74 11.45 -18.99
CA GLU A 417 9.19 11.56 -18.83
C GLU A 417 9.53 12.80 -17.99
N LYS A 418 10.51 12.65 -17.09
CA LYS A 418 11.05 13.76 -16.29
C LYS A 418 12.57 13.64 -16.23
N VAL A 419 13.26 14.76 -16.11
CA VAL A 419 14.70 14.80 -15.82
C VAL A 419 14.90 15.27 -14.39
N ILE A 420 15.50 14.43 -13.55
CA ILE A 420 15.69 14.67 -12.12
C ILE A 420 17.17 14.51 -11.81
N GLY A 421 17.80 15.56 -11.28
CA GLY A 421 19.26 15.57 -11.05
C GLY A 421 20.10 15.29 -12.32
N GLY A 422 19.59 15.63 -13.51
CA GLY A 422 20.22 15.34 -14.79
C GLY A 422 20.01 13.91 -15.33
N ILE A 423 19.27 13.06 -14.61
CA ILE A 423 18.96 11.68 -15.01
C ILE A 423 17.54 11.64 -15.58
N LYS A 424 17.39 11.07 -16.77
CA LYS A 424 16.09 10.85 -17.40
C LYS A 424 15.39 9.65 -16.75
N THR A 425 14.14 9.84 -16.34
CA THR A 425 13.26 8.80 -15.81
C THR A 425 11.90 8.85 -16.52
N SER A 426 11.11 7.80 -16.38
CA SER A 426 9.75 7.73 -16.92
C SER A 426 8.83 7.00 -15.94
N VAL A 427 7.59 7.46 -15.84
CA VAL A 427 6.59 6.79 -15.00
C VAL A 427 6.05 5.55 -15.68
N SER A 428 6.03 4.45 -14.91
CA SER A 428 5.26 3.25 -15.25
C SER A 428 3.91 3.30 -14.54
N ASP A 429 3.94 3.43 -13.21
CA ASP A 429 2.78 3.60 -12.32
C ASP A 429 3.22 4.33 -11.05
N TYR A 430 2.25 4.78 -10.23
CA TYR A 430 2.40 5.32 -8.88
C TYR A 430 3.26 6.60 -8.78
N SER A 431 2.74 7.75 -9.24
CA SER A 431 3.46 9.02 -9.02
C SER A 431 2.56 10.17 -8.59
N ILE A 432 3.09 10.98 -7.66
CA ILE A 432 2.60 12.32 -7.32
C ILE A 432 3.64 13.36 -7.78
N SER A 433 4.94 13.07 -7.58
CA SER A 433 6.05 13.97 -7.92
C SER A 433 6.26 14.19 -9.43
N VAL A 434 5.76 13.28 -10.28
CA VAL A 434 5.79 13.36 -11.74
C VAL A 434 4.37 13.53 -12.26
N VAL A 435 3.99 14.78 -12.51
CA VAL A 435 2.60 15.16 -12.78
C VAL A 435 2.16 14.81 -14.20
N GLY A 436 1.12 14.01 -14.32
CA GLY A 436 0.43 13.70 -15.57
C GLY A 436 -0.53 14.80 -16.07
N PRO A 437 -1.38 14.49 -17.07
CA PRO A 437 -1.32 13.27 -17.87
C PRO A 437 -0.17 13.29 -18.90
N GLY A 438 0.35 12.11 -19.25
CA GLY A 438 1.34 11.95 -20.32
C GLY A 438 0.73 11.92 -21.72
N GLU A 439 1.58 12.02 -22.75
CA GLU A 439 1.15 11.95 -24.16
C GLU A 439 0.42 10.63 -24.48
N HIS A 440 0.84 9.53 -23.85
CA HIS A 440 0.20 8.24 -23.99
C HIS A 440 -1.29 8.29 -23.56
N ALA A 441 -1.56 8.72 -22.32
CA ALA A 441 -2.92 8.83 -21.81
C ALA A 441 -3.78 9.83 -22.61
N LEU A 442 -3.20 10.96 -23.01
CA LEU A 442 -3.87 11.95 -23.86
C LEU A 442 -4.29 11.35 -25.21
N ALA A 443 -3.42 10.54 -25.84
CA ALA A 443 -3.72 9.87 -27.11
C ALA A 443 -4.82 8.81 -26.94
N SER A 444 -4.72 7.96 -25.91
CA SER A 444 -5.72 6.94 -25.58
C SER A 444 -7.10 7.57 -25.34
N TRP A 445 -7.18 8.60 -24.50
CA TRP A 445 -8.45 9.26 -24.18
C TRP A 445 -9.03 10.05 -25.34
N LYS A 446 -8.20 10.69 -26.17
CA LYS A 446 -8.67 11.33 -27.39
C LYS A 446 -9.35 10.31 -28.30
N LYS A 447 -8.68 9.18 -28.57
CA LYS A 447 -9.23 8.10 -29.42
C LYS A 447 -10.50 7.51 -28.83
N ALA A 448 -10.53 7.24 -27.52
CA ALA A 448 -11.72 6.72 -26.83
C ALA A 448 -12.93 7.65 -26.97
N ARG A 449 -12.74 8.96 -26.79
CA ARG A 449 -13.80 9.96 -26.97
C ARG A 449 -14.26 10.09 -28.41
N GLU A 450 -13.36 10.04 -29.39
CA GLU A 450 -13.72 10.00 -30.82
C GLU A 450 -14.59 8.79 -31.17
N LEU A 451 -14.41 7.68 -30.46
CA LEU A 451 -15.23 6.46 -30.56
C LEU A 451 -16.52 6.50 -29.72
N GLY A 452 -16.70 7.54 -28.90
CA GLY A 452 -17.89 7.76 -28.07
C GLY A 452 -17.84 7.14 -26.67
N HIS A 453 -16.67 6.71 -26.20
CA HIS A 453 -16.49 6.24 -24.82
C HIS A 453 -16.27 7.41 -23.85
N GLN A 454 -16.75 7.23 -22.63
CA GLN A 454 -16.26 8.02 -21.49
C GLN A 454 -14.85 7.58 -21.13
N VAL A 455 -14.11 8.47 -20.47
CA VAL A 455 -12.74 8.19 -20.02
C VAL A 455 -12.59 8.35 -18.51
N CYS A 456 -11.66 7.59 -17.97
CA CYS A 456 -11.29 7.58 -16.56
C CYS A 456 -9.78 7.73 -16.44
N ALA A 457 -9.34 8.50 -15.44
CA ALA A 457 -7.94 8.53 -15.06
C ALA A 457 -7.75 7.69 -13.79
N LYS A 458 -6.85 6.71 -13.85
CA LYS A 458 -6.25 6.17 -12.64
C LYS A 458 -5.15 7.12 -12.19
N THR A 459 -5.25 7.59 -10.95
CA THR A 459 -4.33 8.54 -10.33
C THR A 459 -3.78 7.98 -9.01
N GLN A 460 -2.88 8.73 -8.39
CA GLN A 460 -2.54 8.59 -6.98
C GLN A 460 -2.57 9.99 -6.37
N LEU A 461 -3.60 10.32 -5.59
CA LEU A 461 -3.76 11.69 -5.10
C LEU A 461 -3.21 11.87 -3.68
N ASN A 462 -3.55 10.94 -2.77
CA ASN A 462 -3.14 11.03 -1.38
C ASN A 462 -1.68 10.64 -1.18
N CYS A 463 -1.39 9.40 -1.54
CA CYS A 463 -0.13 8.73 -1.33
C CYS A 463 0.10 7.79 -2.51
N CYS A 464 1.35 7.39 -2.70
CA CYS A 464 1.73 6.31 -3.59
C CYS A 464 2.96 5.62 -3.01
N TRP A 465 3.65 4.79 -3.78
CA TRP A 465 4.90 4.20 -3.32
C TRP A 465 6.07 5.21 -3.21
N GLU A 466 5.86 6.49 -3.56
CA GLU A 466 6.79 7.58 -3.23
C GLU A 466 6.78 7.90 -1.73
N GLU A 467 5.64 7.72 -1.06
CA GLU A 467 5.48 7.63 0.41
C GLU A 467 4.05 7.13 0.73
N GLY A 468 3.94 5.92 1.26
CA GLY A 468 2.68 5.21 1.48
C GLY A 468 2.27 5.04 2.95
N SER A 469 3.15 5.39 3.89
CA SER A 469 2.94 5.23 5.33
C SER A 469 2.23 6.43 5.97
N LEU A 470 1.67 7.34 5.17
CA LEU A 470 0.97 8.53 5.63
C LEU A 470 -0.49 8.51 5.17
N PRO A 471 -1.39 9.21 5.88
CA PRO A 471 -2.76 9.45 5.40
C PRO A 471 -2.79 10.14 4.02
N PHE A 472 -2.02 11.20 3.85
CA PHE A 472 -1.82 11.92 2.59
C PHE A 472 -0.53 12.74 2.62
N ILE A 473 -0.03 13.11 1.44
CA ILE A 473 1.12 14.00 1.26
C ILE A 473 0.58 15.42 0.95
N PRO A 474 0.87 16.45 1.79
CA PRO A 474 0.26 17.78 1.67
C PRO A 474 0.88 18.65 0.55
N VAL A 475 0.88 18.15 -0.69
CA VAL A 475 1.40 18.81 -1.90
C VAL A 475 0.27 19.31 -2.81
N PHE A 476 -0.61 20.13 -2.25
CA PHE A 476 -1.87 20.54 -2.88
C PHE A 476 -1.69 21.26 -4.22
N ASP A 477 -0.63 22.05 -4.41
CA ASP A 477 -0.36 22.73 -5.68
C ASP A 477 -0.07 21.73 -6.81
N THR A 478 0.68 20.66 -6.49
CA THR A 478 1.02 19.56 -7.40
C THR A 478 -0.25 18.78 -7.79
N VAL A 479 -1.09 18.45 -6.81
CA VAL A 479 -2.35 17.73 -7.03
C VAL A 479 -3.35 18.58 -7.82
N ALA A 480 -3.50 19.87 -7.48
CA ALA A 480 -4.38 20.77 -8.22
C ALA A 480 -3.95 20.92 -9.69
N LEU A 481 -2.64 21.04 -9.95
CA LEU A 481 -2.10 21.07 -11.30
C LEU A 481 -2.49 19.81 -12.08
N HIS A 482 -2.34 18.65 -11.46
CA HIS A 482 -2.68 17.37 -12.06
C HIS A 482 -4.17 17.30 -12.42
N LEU A 483 -5.05 17.53 -11.45
CA LEU A 483 -6.50 17.47 -11.63
C LEU A 483 -7.00 18.47 -12.68
N CYS A 484 -6.49 19.70 -12.70
CA CYS A 484 -6.88 20.68 -13.72
C CYS A 484 -6.47 20.24 -15.13
N ARG A 485 -5.30 19.60 -15.29
CA ARG A 485 -4.88 19.03 -16.58
C ARG A 485 -5.77 17.85 -17.00
N LEU A 486 -6.19 17.00 -16.07
CA LEU A 486 -7.14 15.92 -16.35
C LEU A 486 -8.49 16.47 -16.83
N LYS A 487 -9.00 17.51 -16.18
CA LYS A 487 -10.22 18.19 -16.60
C LYS A 487 -10.10 18.81 -17.98
N ALA A 488 -9.00 19.50 -18.27
CA ALA A 488 -8.71 20.03 -19.60
C ALA A 488 -8.60 18.92 -20.67
N ALA A 489 -8.17 17.72 -20.29
CA ALA A 489 -8.16 16.54 -21.17
C ALA A 489 -9.55 15.91 -21.39
N GLY A 490 -10.59 16.40 -20.72
CA GLY A 490 -11.96 15.89 -20.78
C GLY A 490 -12.18 14.63 -19.95
N VAL A 491 -11.38 14.43 -18.90
CA VAL A 491 -11.60 13.36 -17.92
C VAL A 491 -12.70 13.75 -16.96
N GLU A 492 -13.67 12.86 -16.77
CA GLU A 492 -14.79 13.04 -15.85
C GLU A 492 -14.78 12.03 -14.69
N ASN A 493 -14.10 10.90 -14.88
CA ASN A 493 -14.07 9.80 -13.92
C ASN A 493 -12.64 9.63 -13.38
N LEU A 494 -12.52 9.36 -12.08
CA LEU A 494 -11.25 9.14 -11.39
C LEU A 494 -11.28 7.84 -10.60
N ILE A 495 -10.20 7.07 -10.71
CA ILE A 495 -9.77 6.14 -9.68
C ILE A 495 -8.73 6.91 -8.86
N LEU A 496 -9.10 7.33 -7.65
CA LEU A 496 -8.39 8.32 -6.84
C LEU A 496 -7.07 7.78 -6.27
N ASP A 497 -7.02 6.48 -6.07
CA ASP A 497 -5.96 5.76 -5.38
C ASP A 497 -5.80 4.34 -5.95
N TRP A 498 -5.00 3.52 -5.28
CA TRP A 498 -5.04 2.07 -5.45
C TRP A 498 -5.17 1.43 -4.07
N THR A 499 -4.56 0.26 -3.86
CA THR A 499 -4.44 -0.33 -2.52
C THR A 499 -3.75 0.57 -1.50
N VAL A 500 -2.96 1.54 -1.97
CA VAL A 500 -2.32 2.60 -1.18
C VAL A 500 -3.04 3.94 -1.40
N GLY A 501 -3.20 4.73 -0.34
CA GLY A 501 -3.71 6.10 -0.43
C GLY A 501 -5.22 6.28 -0.22
N GLY A 502 -5.92 5.28 0.32
CA GLY A 502 -7.37 5.33 0.50
C GLY A 502 -7.91 6.30 1.58
N TYR A 503 -7.08 7.08 2.28
CA TYR A 503 -7.54 7.89 3.42
C TYR A 503 -8.53 9.01 3.01
N PRO A 504 -9.65 9.22 3.71
CA PRO A 504 -10.50 10.39 3.47
C PRO A 504 -9.77 11.69 3.84
N SER A 505 -9.42 12.52 2.86
CA SER A 505 -8.40 13.58 3.03
C SER A 505 -8.76 14.93 2.38
N PRO A 506 -8.05 16.01 2.74
CA PRO A 506 -8.16 17.30 2.04
C PRO A 506 -7.90 17.20 0.54
N THR A 507 -7.02 16.29 0.12
CA THR A 507 -6.71 16.03 -1.28
C THR A 507 -7.93 15.48 -2.04
N PHE A 508 -8.72 14.60 -1.43
CA PHE A 508 -9.98 14.13 -2.03
C PHE A 508 -11.02 15.24 -2.12
N ALA A 509 -11.10 16.12 -1.12
CA ALA A 509 -11.92 17.34 -1.20
C ALA A 509 -11.50 18.25 -2.36
N LEU A 510 -10.19 18.43 -2.57
CA LEU A 510 -9.65 19.18 -3.72
C LEU A 510 -10.01 18.50 -5.05
N ALA A 511 -9.92 17.17 -5.12
CA ALA A 511 -10.36 16.40 -6.29
C ALA A 511 -11.84 16.63 -6.57
N SER A 512 -12.70 16.50 -5.57
CA SER A 512 -14.13 16.76 -5.69
C SER A 512 -14.43 18.18 -6.18
N LEU A 513 -13.73 19.18 -5.63
CA LEU A 513 -13.86 20.59 -6.03
C LEU A 513 -13.51 20.80 -7.51
N VAL A 514 -12.34 20.35 -7.94
CA VAL A 514 -11.91 20.45 -9.35
C VAL A 514 -12.88 19.71 -10.26
N MET A 515 -13.31 18.51 -9.83
CA MET A 515 -14.15 17.67 -10.67
C MET A 515 -15.57 18.21 -10.85
N GLY A 516 -16.05 19.06 -9.93
CA GLY A 516 -17.32 19.78 -10.04
C GLY A 516 -17.27 21.02 -10.95
N GLN A 517 -16.08 21.46 -11.40
CA GLN A 517 -15.93 22.63 -12.25
C GLN A 517 -15.77 22.24 -13.73
N GLU A 518 -16.32 23.06 -14.62
CA GLU A 518 -16.26 22.83 -16.08
C GLU A 518 -14.88 23.20 -16.64
N ASN A 519 -14.36 24.39 -16.29
CA ASN A 519 -13.06 24.89 -16.72
C ASN A 519 -12.26 25.38 -15.50
N PRO A 520 -11.75 24.46 -14.66
CA PRO A 520 -11.00 24.81 -13.47
C PRO A 520 -9.66 25.46 -13.81
N GLU A 521 -9.44 26.67 -13.32
CA GLU A 521 -8.15 27.36 -13.37
C GLU A 521 -7.42 27.15 -12.03
N ARG A 522 -6.16 26.66 -12.11
CA ARG A 522 -5.42 26.17 -10.92
C ARG A 522 -5.41 27.18 -9.76
N GLU A 523 -5.07 28.43 -10.03
CA GLU A 523 -4.96 29.46 -8.98
C GLU A 523 -6.32 29.81 -8.36
N ALA A 524 -7.39 29.81 -9.16
CA ALA A 524 -8.73 30.09 -8.69
C ALA A 524 -9.26 28.94 -7.84
N VAL A 525 -9.06 27.69 -8.27
CA VAL A 525 -9.42 26.49 -7.51
C VAL A 525 -8.66 26.43 -6.19
N LEU A 526 -7.35 26.66 -6.19
CA LEU A 526 -6.56 26.64 -4.95
C LEU A 526 -7.06 27.73 -3.98
N ALA A 527 -7.34 28.94 -4.46
CA ALA A 527 -7.91 29.99 -3.63
C ALA A 527 -9.25 29.57 -3.01
N GLU A 528 -10.16 29.00 -3.82
CA GLU A 528 -11.46 28.49 -3.35
C GLU A 528 -11.29 27.32 -2.36
N PHE A 529 -10.38 26.39 -2.63
CA PHE A 529 -10.06 25.26 -1.75
C PHE A 529 -9.60 25.75 -0.38
N TYR A 530 -8.61 26.65 -0.35
CA TYR A 530 -8.12 27.20 0.92
C TYR A 530 -9.19 28.04 1.63
N GLU A 531 -10.04 28.74 0.88
CA GLU A 531 -11.14 29.52 1.45
C GLU A 531 -12.21 28.64 2.11
N LYS A 532 -12.56 27.55 1.45
CA LYS A 532 -13.65 26.65 1.85
C LYS A 532 -13.27 25.72 3.00
N PHE A 533 -12.03 25.23 3.02
CA PHE A 533 -11.64 24.13 3.91
C PHE A 533 -10.76 24.55 5.08
N PHE A 534 -10.22 25.78 5.08
CA PHE A 534 -9.39 26.27 6.18
C PHE A 534 -9.88 27.62 6.72
N PRO A 535 -9.96 27.77 8.06
CA PRO A 535 -10.29 29.04 8.69
C PRO A 535 -9.32 30.16 8.30
N GLU A 536 -9.82 31.41 8.27
CA GLU A 536 -9.04 32.60 7.91
C GLU A 536 -7.75 32.74 8.74
N SER A 537 -7.78 32.33 10.02
CA SER A 537 -6.62 32.37 10.94
C SER A 537 -5.46 31.44 10.57
N GLU A 538 -5.71 30.44 9.74
CA GLU A 538 -4.77 29.36 9.40
C GLU A 538 -4.42 29.35 7.91
N ARG A 539 -5.38 29.78 7.08
CA ARG A 539 -5.39 29.69 5.61
C ARG A 539 -4.08 30.08 4.94
N GLU A 540 -3.58 31.29 5.19
CA GLU A 540 -2.39 31.79 4.50
C GLU A 540 -1.12 31.04 4.90
N ILE A 541 -1.04 30.57 6.14
CA ILE A 541 0.10 29.77 6.61
C ILE A 541 0.08 28.39 5.95
N ILE A 542 -1.09 27.75 5.89
CA ILE A 542 -1.27 26.43 5.27
C ILE A 542 -0.98 26.51 3.77
N ARG A 543 -1.53 27.52 3.08
CA ARG A 543 -1.27 27.77 1.66
C ARG A 543 0.23 27.96 1.39
N ALA A 544 0.89 28.82 2.15
CA ALA A 544 2.31 29.08 1.97
C ALA A 544 3.17 27.83 2.24
N GLY A 545 2.86 27.09 3.32
CA GLY A 545 3.53 25.85 3.67
C GLY A 545 3.37 24.79 2.59
N ALA A 546 2.13 24.46 2.22
CA ALA A 546 1.83 23.44 1.21
C ALA A 546 2.44 23.75 -0.17
N SER A 547 2.51 25.03 -0.56
CA SER A 547 3.19 25.43 -1.80
C SER A 547 4.70 25.17 -1.73
N GLN A 548 5.34 25.45 -0.59
CA GLN A 548 6.75 25.12 -0.36
C GLN A 548 7.00 23.60 -0.36
N LEU A 549 6.09 22.82 0.25
CA LEU A 549 6.16 21.35 0.22
C LEU A 549 6.03 20.82 -1.20
N SER A 550 5.08 21.34 -1.99
CA SER A 550 4.89 20.97 -3.40
C SER A 550 6.14 21.25 -4.24
N ALA A 551 6.77 22.40 -4.03
CA ALA A 551 8.02 22.76 -4.71
C ALA A 551 9.19 21.85 -4.31
N ALA A 552 9.30 21.47 -3.03
CA ALA A 552 10.31 20.53 -2.56
C ALA A 552 10.12 19.12 -3.15
N TYR A 553 8.87 18.68 -3.23
CA TYR A 553 8.49 17.35 -3.71
C TYR A 553 8.84 17.12 -5.20
N ASP A 554 9.01 18.19 -5.98
CA ASP A 554 9.50 18.12 -7.36
C ASP A 554 10.89 17.47 -7.47
N SER A 555 11.69 17.52 -6.39
CA SER A 555 13.03 16.91 -6.28
C SER A 555 13.01 15.42 -5.87
N TRP A 556 11.85 14.80 -5.68
CA TRP A 556 11.77 13.37 -5.33
C TRP A 556 12.45 12.53 -6.45
N PRO A 557 13.42 11.65 -6.15
CA PRO A 557 14.21 10.93 -7.16
C PRO A 557 13.43 9.80 -7.85
N PHE A 558 12.45 10.16 -8.70
CA PHE A 558 11.43 9.26 -9.24
C PHE A 558 12.00 8.10 -10.05
N HIS A 559 11.73 6.86 -9.63
CA HIS A 559 11.86 5.65 -10.45
C HIS A 559 11.13 4.50 -9.76
N ILE A 560 10.45 3.63 -10.51
CA ILE A 560 9.70 2.49 -9.94
C ILE A 560 10.57 1.59 -9.04
N GLY A 561 11.84 1.41 -9.40
CA GLY A 561 12.81 0.70 -8.58
C GLY A 561 13.09 1.37 -7.22
N THR A 562 13.10 2.70 -7.16
CA THR A 562 13.21 3.45 -5.90
C THR A 562 11.91 3.35 -5.10
N LEU A 563 10.75 3.43 -5.76
CA LEU A 563 9.45 3.25 -5.11
C LEU A 563 9.34 1.91 -4.39
N TYR A 564 9.82 0.84 -5.01
CA TYR A 564 9.74 -0.49 -4.41
C TYR A 564 10.85 -0.81 -3.42
N ASN A 565 12.05 -0.26 -3.57
CA ASN A 565 13.20 -0.71 -2.77
C ASN A 565 13.73 0.34 -1.80
N GLY A 566 13.32 1.60 -1.93
CA GLY A 566 13.80 2.70 -1.10
C GLY A 566 13.29 2.64 0.35
N PRO A 567 13.91 3.38 1.27
CA PRO A 567 13.58 3.32 2.69
C PRO A 567 12.37 4.15 3.09
N GLN A 568 11.70 4.88 2.19
CA GLN A 568 10.65 5.86 2.51
C GLN A 568 9.58 5.32 3.45
N HIS A 569 9.06 4.10 3.22
CA HIS A 569 7.96 3.56 4.00
C HIS A 569 8.33 3.19 5.44
N MET A 570 9.54 2.69 5.67
CA MET A 570 10.05 2.45 7.02
C MET A 570 10.62 3.72 7.65
N GLY A 571 11.11 4.64 6.81
CA GLY A 571 11.81 5.86 7.18
C GLY A 571 12.81 5.62 8.31
N PRO A 572 12.74 6.41 9.41
CA PRO A 572 13.68 6.30 10.53
C PRO A 572 13.55 5.02 11.36
N SER A 573 12.59 4.14 11.06
CA SER A 573 12.50 2.83 11.73
C SER A 573 13.39 1.75 11.10
N ASN A 574 13.99 2.03 9.95
CA ASN A 574 14.98 1.14 9.35
C ASN A 574 16.26 1.12 10.22
N PRO A 575 16.66 -0.02 10.81
CA PRO A 575 17.80 -0.06 11.72
C PRO A 575 19.12 0.31 11.05
N ILE A 576 20.00 0.98 11.80
CA ILE A 576 21.35 1.30 11.35
C ILE A 576 22.29 0.14 11.65
N HIS A 577 23.04 -0.27 10.63
CA HIS A 577 24.10 -1.27 10.73
C HIS A 577 25.46 -0.64 10.40
N ILE A 578 26.47 -0.92 11.22
CA ILE A 578 27.85 -0.49 10.93
C ILE A 578 28.43 -1.35 9.81
N GLU A 579 28.33 -2.67 9.95
CA GLU A 579 28.73 -3.61 8.92
C GLU A 579 27.59 -3.81 7.91
N PRO A 580 27.89 -3.90 6.60
CA PRO A 580 26.86 -4.16 5.61
C PRO A 580 26.08 -5.46 5.87
N THR A 581 24.74 -5.40 5.85
CA THR A 581 23.91 -6.60 6.10
C THR A 581 24.06 -7.66 5.00
N GLY A 582 24.44 -7.24 3.79
CA GLY A 582 24.53 -8.11 2.61
C GLY A 582 23.19 -8.63 2.10
N LEU A 583 22.09 -8.01 2.52
CA LEU A 583 20.73 -8.28 2.09
C LEU A 583 20.31 -7.34 0.95
N TRP A 584 19.46 -7.87 0.07
CA TRP A 584 18.83 -7.08 -0.98
C TRP A 584 17.53 -6.46 -0.45
N ALA A 585 17.26 -5.21 -0.79
CA ALA A 585 15.99 -4.57 -0.43
C ALA A 585 14.80 -5.35 -1.00
N THR A 586 13.70 -5.42 -0.26
CA THR A 586 12.47 -6.11 -0.67
C THR A 586 11.40 -5.11 -1.09
N MET A 587 10.50 -5.55 -1.97
CA MET A 587 9.41 -4.70 -2.48
C MET A 587 8.57 -4.15 -1.31
N THR A 588 8.56 -2.83 -1.18
CA THR A 588 7.81 -2.00 -0.22
C THR A 588 7.98 -2.37 1.26
N CYS A 589 8.86 -3.30 1.66
CA CYS A 589 8.83 -3.90 3.00
C CYS A 589 10.10 -3.67 3.81
N TRP A 590 11.25 -4.19 3.38
CA TRP A 590 12.54 -3.97 4.06
C TRP A 590 13.56 -3.37 3.10
N PRO A 591 13.99 -2.12 3.33
CA PRO A 591 15.04 -1.52 2.53
C PRO A 591 16.44 -2.06 2.89
N HIS A 592 16.61 -2.61 4.11
CA HIS A 592 17.89 -3.00 4.70
C HIS A 592 18.90 -1.84 4.63
N ASP A 593 20.11 -2.05 4.15
CA ASP A 593 21.12 -1.02 3.88
C ASP A 593 21.59 -1.09 2.41
N CYS A 594 20.65 -1.42 1.51
CA CYS A 594 20.93 -1.75 0.11
C CYS A 594 20.85 -0.52 -0.82
N LEU A 595 21.76 0.45 -0.65
CA LEU A 595 21.76 1.69 -1.43
C LEU A 595 21.70 1.47 -2.95
N THR A 596 22.34 0.42 -3.46
CA THR A 596 22.27 0.04 -4.88
C THR A 596 20.84 -0.20 -5.35
N ALA A 597 20.00 -0.86 -4.55
CA ALA A 597 18.60 -1.10 -4.88
C ALA A 597 17.77 0.19 -4.73
N TRP A 598 18.04 0.99 -3.70
CA TRP A 598 17.31 2.24 -3.42
C TRP A 598 17.43 3.24 -4.57
N ARG A 599 18.65 3.47 -5.04
CA ARG A 599 18.93 4.48 -6.07
C ARG A 599 18.46 4.08 -7.47
N ALA A 600 18.22 2.79 -7.70
CA ALA A 600 17.87 2.23 -9.01
C ALA A 600 18.75 2.77 -10.16
N ILE A 601 18.25 3.74 -10.93
CA ILE A 601 18.95 4.32 -12.08
C ILE A 601 19.87 5.50 -11.73
N TYR A 602 19.72 6.10 -10.54
CA TYR A 602 20.46 7.29 -10.15
C TYR A 602 21.88 6.93 -9.67
N PRO A 603 22.93 7.65 -10.10
CA PRO A 603 24.24 7.60 -9.44
C PRO A 603 24.13 7.99 -7.96
N GLU A 604 25.02 7.48 -7.11
CA GLU A 604 24.95 7.70 -5.65
C GLU A 604 24.94 9.18 -5.26
N GLU A 605 25.79 10.00 -5.88
CA GLU A 605 25.86 11.45 -5.62
C GLU A 605 24.60 12.17 -6.06
N VAL A 606 24.03 11.77 -7.19
CA VAL A 606 22.79 12.37 -7.70
C VAL A 606 21.63 12.03 -6.78
N PHE A 607 21.49 10.75 -6.42
CA PHE A 607 20.44 10.28 -5.52
C PHE A 607 20.50 10.98 -4.16
N GLU A 608 21.68 10.99 -3.53
CA GLU A 608 21.89 11.70 -2.26
C GLU A 608 21.54 13.19 -2.37
N ASN A 609 22.00 13.87 -3.43
CA ASN A 609 21.73 15.29 -3.62
C ASN A 609 20.25 15.58 -3.86
N GLN A 610 19.52 14.72 -4.59
CA GLN A 610 18.07 14.87 -4.74
C GLN A 610 17.33 14.70 -3.41
N LEU A 611 17.69 13.71 -2.60
CA LEU A 611 17.13 13.55 -1.25
C LEU A 611 17.46 14.74 -0.34
N LYS A 612 18.66 15.33 -0.48
CA LYS A 612 19.04 16.55 0.23
C LYS A 612 18.16 17.74 -0.18
N LEU A 613 17.96 17.95 -1.48
CA LEU A 613 17.10 19.03 -2.01
C LEU A 613 15.65 18.86 -1.56
N LEU A 614 15.14 17.63 -1.62
CA LEU A 614 13.80 17.27 -1.12
C LEU A 614 13.68 17.59 0.37
N SER A 615 14.55 17.03 1.21
CA SER A 615 14.45 17.18 2.67
C SER A 615 14.69 18.63 3.13
N ASP A 616 15.68 19.34 2.59
CA ASP A 616 15.94 20.75 2.92
C ASP A 616 14.80 21.67 2.44
N GLY A 617 14.20 21.38 1.28
CA GLY A 617 13.04 22.11 0.78
C GLY A 617 11.80 21.86 1.64
N TRP A 618 11.58 20.60 2.03
CA TRP A 618 10.44 20.17 2.83
C TRP A 618 10.48 20.80 4.22
N ASP A 619 11.65 20.85 4.86
CA ASP A 619 11.84 21.49 6.17
C ASP A 619 11.40 22.95 6.17
N LYS A 620 11.62 23.71 5.08
CA LYS A 620 11.14 25.10 4.97
C LYS A 620 9.61 25.19 4.99
N GLY A 621 8.93 24.27 4.31
CA GLY A 621 7.47 24.18 4.34
C GLY A 621 6.96 23.85 5.73
N VAL A 622 7.58 22.89 6.40
CA VAL A 622 7.26 22.51 7.78
C VAL A 622 7.53 23.66 8.76
N GLU A 623 8.62 24.40 8.62
CA GLU A 623 8.91 25.59 9.42
C GLU A 623 7.83 26.66 9.29
N THR A 624 7.30 26.85 8.07
CA THR A 624 6.17 27.73 7.83
C THR A 624 4.91 27.21 8.55
N LEU A 625 4.58 25.93 8.39
CA LEU A 625 3.41 25.31 9.04
C LEU A 625 3.51 25.31 10.56
N LYS A 626 4.70 25.14 11.15
CA LYS A 626 4.94 25.17 12.60
C LYS A 626 4.55 26.50 13.26
N ARG A 627 4.34 27.58 12.49
CA ARG A 627 3.78 28.85 13.01
C ARG A 627 2.34 28.71 13.51
N LEU A 628 1.65 27.62 13.16
CA LEU A 628 0.34 27.24 13.67
C LEU A 628 0.40 26.67 15.09
N LYS A 629 1.57 26.15 15.54
CA LYS A 629 1.69 25.51 16.85
C LYS A 629 1.36 26.46 18.00
N GLY A 630 0.78 25.90 19.07
CA GLY A 630 0.38 26.64 20.27
C GLY A 630 -0.93 27.42 20.13
N ARG A 631 -1.69 27.17 19.05
CA ARG A 631 -3.02 27.74 18.80
C ARG A 631 -4.04 26.60 18.69
N PRO A 632 -5.33 26.84 18.99
CA PRO A 632 -6.39 25.95 18.56
C PRO A 632 -6.39 25.87 17.04
N LEU A 633 -6.37 24.66 16.49
CA LEU A 633 -6.36 24.43 15.05
C LEU A 633 -7.67 23.78 14.61
N SER A 634 -8.08 24.04 13.37
CA SER A 634 -9.07 23.19 12.71
C SER A 634 -8.53 21.76 12.58
N GLU A 635 -9.42 20.78 12.63
CA GLU A 635 -9.04 19.37 12.53
C GLU A 635 -8.25 19.09 11.24
N MET A 636 -8.59 19.76 10.13
CA MET A 636 -7.89 19.62 8.86
C MET A 636 -6.47 20.19 8.90
N ALA A 637 -6.26 21.31 9.61
CA ALA A 637 -4.94 21.89 9.77
C ALA A 637 -4.02 21.03 10.66
N GLU A 638 -4.58 20.36 11.66
CA GLU A 638 -3.86 19.38 12.47
C GLU A 638 -3.33 18.22 11.61
N ASP A 639 -4.18 17.65 10.75
CA ASP A 639 -3.80 16.57 9.84
C ASP A 639 -2.70 17.02 8.86
N VAL A 640 -2.83 18.21 8.27
CA VAL A 640 -1.80 18.79 7.38
C VAL A 640 -0.46 18.93 8.11
N LEU A 641 -0.48 19.46 9.33
CA LEU A 641 0.73 19.66 10.12
C LEU A 641 1.38 18.32 10.52
N VAL A 642 0.59 17.36 11.03
CA VAL A 642 1.10 16.04 11.43
C VAL A 642 1.70 15.30 10.23
N CYS A 643 1.01 15.28 9.09
CA CYS A 643 1.50 14.59 7.88
C CYS A 643 2.77 15.28 7.33
N ALA A 644 2.83 16.61 7.33
CA ALA A 644 4.02 17.35 6.91
C ALA A 644 5.22 17.06 7.82
N GLU A 645 5.03 17.00 9.14
CA GLU A 645 6.10 16.69 10.10
C GLU A 645 6.58 15.25 9.99
N ALA A 646 5.67 14.29 9.84
CA ALA A 646 6.02 12.89 9.63
C ALA A 646 6.83 12.70 8.34
N ALA A 647 6.38 13.30 7.23
CA ALA A 647 7.09 13.28 5.95
C ALA A 647 8.48 13.92 6.05
N ALA A 648 8.64 14.99 6.85
CA ALA A 648 9.94 15.62 7.07
C ALA A 648 10.95 14.65 7.71
N ALA A 649 10.53 13.97 8.78
CA ALA A 649 11.35 12.96 9.45
C ALA A 649 11.71 11.80 8.50
N ILE A 650 10.75 11.35 7.68
CA ILE A 650 10.96 10.29 6.69
C ILE A 650 11.97 10.72 5.63
N PHE A 651 11.73 11.83 4.91
CA PHE A 651 12.60 12.27 3.82
C PHE A 651 13.99 12.65 4.31
N ARG A 652 14.09 13.24 5.51
CA ARG A 652 15.38 13.53 6.15
C ARG A 652 16.13 12.24 6.49
N SER A 653 15.45 11.24 7.04
CA SER A 653 16.04 9.92 7.32
C SER A 653 16.54 9.23 6.04
N MET A 654 15.79 9.28 4.94
CA MET A 654 16.26 8.74 3.65
C MET A 654 17.60 9.34 3.22
N TYR A 655 17.74 10.67 3.34
CA TYR A 655 18.99 11.38 3.05
C TYR A 655 20.12 10.94 4.01
N ILE A 656 19.85 10.92 5.31
CA ILE A 656 20.82 10.57 6.35
C ILE A 656 21.33 9.14 6.14
N GLN A 657 20.44 8.17 5.97
CA GLN A 657 20.82 6.76 5.79
C GLN A 657 21.60 6.55 4.49
N THR A 658 21.21 7.23 3.41
CA THR A 658 21.97 7.22 2.15
C THR A 658 23.41 7.69 2.38
N ARG A 659 23.58 8.85 3.03
CA ARG A 659 24.91 9.41 3.30
C ARG A 659 25.70 8.55 4.27
N PHE A 660 25.07 8.02 5.32
CA PHE A 660 25.68 7.13 6.29
C PHE A 660 26.25 5.87 5.62
N ILE A 661 25.47 5.20 4.76
CA ILE A 661 25.92 3.99 4.05
C ILE A 661 27.14 4.27 3.16
N ARG A 662 27.21 5.44 2.54
CA ARG A 662 28.35 5.84 1.70
C ARG A 662 29.62 6.11 2.50
N LEU A 663 29.49 6.63 3.71
CA LEU A 663 30.62 7.05 4.55
C LEU A 663 31.11 5.96 5.51
N ARG A 664 30.24 5.04 5.96
CA ARG A 664 30.58 4.04 7.00
C ARG A 664 31.70 3.06 6.61
N GLY A 665 32.06 2.98 5.33
CA GLY A 665 33.20 2.17 4.86
C GLY A 665 34.57 2.70 5.27
N ASP A 666 34.67 3.97 5.67
CA ASP A 666 35.89 4.60 6.22
C ASP A 666 35.52 5.40 7.48
N ILE A 667 35.35 4.69 8.60
CA ILE A 667 34.94 5.27 9.87
C ILE A 667 35.99 6.24 10.41
N GLU A 668 37.29 5.95 10.22
CA GLU A 668 38.37 6.78 10.75
C GLU A 668 38.33 8.19 10.15
N SER A 669 38.20 8.29 8.83
CA SER A 669 38.16 9.59 8.14
C SER A 669 36.83 10.33 8.34
N ASN A 670 35.73 9.61 8.54
CA ASN A 670 34.37 10.19 8.57
C ASN A 670 33.73 10.19 9.96
N ARG A 671 34.50 9.94 11.03
CA ARG A 671 34.00 9.72 12.40
C ARG A 671 33.01 10.79 12.86
N ASP A 672 33.41 12.06 12.81
CA ASP A 672 32.61 13.17 13.34
C ASP A 672 31.31 13.33 12.55
N GLU A 673 31.39 13.22 11.22
CA GLU A 673 30.23 13.29 10.35
C GLU A 673 29.26 12.10 10.56
N LEU A 674 29.77 10.89 10.73
CA LEU A 674 28.93 9.73 11.04
C LEU A 674 28.20 9.91 12.38
N LEU A 675 28.87 10.49 13.39
CA LEU A 675 28.23 10.80 14.67
C LEU A 675 27.16 11.87 14.54
N GLU A 676 27.40 12.93 13.75
CA GLU A 676 26.42 13.97 13.47
C GLU A 676 25.19 13.43 12.72
N LEU A 677 25.41 12.52 11.75
CA LEU A 677 24.34 11.83 11.03
C LEU A 677 23.50 10.97 11.96
N LEU A 678 24.10 10.24 12.89
CA LEU A 678 23.37 9.42 13.88
C LEU A 678 22.58 10.28 14.87
N ASP A 679 23.12 11.43 15.28
CA ASP A 679 22.38 12.38 16.11
C ASP A 679 21.22 13.03 15.34
N ALA A 680 21.37 13.24 14.03
CA ALA A 680 20.28 13.68 13.17
C ALA A 680 19.22 12.59 12.99
N GLU A 681 19.62 11.33 12.81
CA GLU A 681 18.70 10.21 12.67
C GLU A 681 17.86 10.01 13.94
N LEU A 682 18.48 10.12 15.12
CA LEU A 682 17.77 10.10 16.40
C LEU A 682 16.69 11.18 16.49
N ARG A 683 16.93 12.38 15.93
CA ARG A 683 15.89 13.43 15.86
C ARG A 683 14.73 13.01 14.96
N CYS A 684 15.00 12.49 13.76
CA CYS A 684 13.97 11.95 12.87
C CYS A 684 13.15 10.85 13.55
N ILE A 685 13.80 9.96 14.30
CA ILE A 685 13.16 8.90 15.08
C ILE A 685 12.16 9.47 16.10
N TYR A 686 12.57 10.49 16.87
CA TYR A 686 11.69 11.11 17.85
C TYR A 686 10.54 11.88 17.19
N GLU A 687 10.80 12.59 16.09
CA GLU A 687 9.78 13.34 15.35
C GLU A 687 8.73 12.41 14.72
N ALA A 688 9.15 11.30 14.11
CA ALA A 688 8.23 10.29 13.59
C ALA A 688 7.41 9.62 14.71
N ALA A 689 8.02 9.38 15.87
CA ALA A 689 7.34 8.79 17.03
C ALA A 689 6.30 9.74 17.63
N ASP A 690 6.58 11.04 17.64
CA ASP A 690 5.66 12.10 18.07
C ASP A 690 4.49 12.25 17.09
N ALA A 691 4.76 12.28 15.78
CA ALA A 691 3.72 12.33 14.76
C ALA A 691 2.78 11.12 14.84
N GLN A 692 3.33 9.92 15.02
CA GLN A 692 2.51 8.71 15.18
C GLN A 692 1.68 8.70 16.47
N SER A 693 2.16 9.30 17.57
CA SER A 693 1.28 9.44 18.74
C SER A 693 0.10 10.33 18.48
N ARG A 694 0.25 11.38 17.67
CA ARG A 694 -0.82 12.34 17.39
C ARG A 694 -1.82 11.83 16.37
N HIS A 695 -1.39 10.98 15.44
CA HIS A 695 -2.25 10.44 14.40
C HIS A 695 -2.00 8.95 14.11
N PRO A 696 -2.99 8.06 14.30
CA PRO A 696 -2.81 6.61 14.20
C PRO A 696 -2.57 6.13 12.76
N GLY A 697 -2.90 6.95 11.75
CA GLY A 697 -2.60 6.66 10.35
C GLY A 697 -1.13 6.87 9.95
N VAL A 698 -0.32 7.53 10.79
CA VAL A 698 1.11 7.65 10.51
C VAL A 698 1.80 6.31 10.76
N GLY A 699 2.56 5.85 9.78
CA GLY A 699 3.18 4.53 9.74
C GLY A 699 2.28 3.43 9.17
N PHE A 700 1.01 3.69 8.84
CA PHE A 700 0.04 2.68 8.40
C PHE A 700 -0.27 2.75 6.90
N GLU A 701 -0.45 1.60 6.28
CA GLU A 701 -0.97 1.41 4.92
C GLU A 701 -1.82 0.12 4.88
N SER A 702 -2.94 0.10 4.16
CA SER A 702 -3.93 -0.97 4.20
C SER A 702 -3.41 -2.37 3.90
N THR A 703 -2.51 -2.54 2.93
CA THR A 703 -2.05 -3.88 2.50
C THR A 703 -0.71 -4.31 3.10
N ASN A 704 -0.02 -3.40 3.78
CA ASN A 704 1.24 -3.67 4.49
C ASN A 704 1.10 -3.49 6.02
N HIS A 705 -0.06 -3.02 6.47
CA HIS A 705 -0.38 -2.59 7.83
C HIS A 705 0.59 -1.51 8.31
N TYR A 706 1.11 -1.61 9.55
CA TYR A 706 2.11 -0.67 10.02
C TYR A 706 3.49 -1.00 9.44
N PHE A 707 4.05 -0.10 8.62
CA PHE A 707 5.48 -0.10 8.25
C PHE A 707 6.38 0.22 9.42
N PHE A 708 5.91 1.12 10.30
CA PHE A 708 6.59 1.42 11.53
C PHE A 708 5.61 1.71 12.67
N THR A 709 6.10 1.51 13.89
CA THR A 709 5.41 1.81 15.14
C THR A 709 6.39 2.52 16.07
N ARG A 710 5.94 3.17 17.15
CA ARG A 710 6.88 3.70 18.16
C ARG A 710 7.79 2.61 18.71
N ARG A 711 7.33 1.34 18.71
CA ARG A 711 8.19 0.21 19.09
C ARG A 711 9.36 0.02 18.14
N SER A 712 9.12 0.00 16.82
CA SER A 712 10.19 -0.16 15.84
C SER A 712 11.08 1.10 15.76
N LEU A 713 10.52 2.30 15.97
CA LEU A 713 11.29 3.54 16.10
C LEU A 713 12.19 3.53 17.34
N LYS A 714 11.72 2.97 18.47
CA LYS A 714 12.54 2.77 19.66
C LYS A 714 13.66 1.75 19.42
N GLU A 715 13.39 0.69 18.68
CA GLU A 715 14.41 -0.26 18.21
C GLU A 715 15.45 0.43 17.31
N ALA A 716 15.02 1.30 16.40
CA ALA A 716 15.94 2.07 15.57
C ALA A 716 16.81 3.02 16.40
N ALA A 717 16.28 3.64 17.46
CA ALA A 717 17.06 4.46 18.39
C ALA A 717 18.17 3.65 19.08
N ILE A 718 17.86 2.41 19.47
CA ILE A 718 18.85 1.46 20.02
C ILE A 718 19.94 1.19 18.99
N SER A 719 19.57 0.92 17.73
CA SER A 719 20.56 0.68 16.66
C SER A 719 21.47 1.89 16.43
N CYS A 720 20.94 3.11 16.50
CA CYS A 720 21.72 4.34 16.36
C CYS A 720 22.71 4.54 17.52
N GLU A 721 22.27 4.34 18.77
CA GLU A 721 23.15 4.47 19.94
C GLU A 721 24.22 3.36 19.98
N TYR A 722 23.87 2.15 19.54
CA TYR A 722 24.82 1.06 19.35
C TYR A 722 25.88 1.42 18.30
N ALA A 723 25.47 1.94 17.14
CA ALA A 723 26.37 2.42 16.09
C ALA A 723 27.31 3.54 16.61
N LYS A 724 26.78 4.51 17.37
CA LYS A 724 27.57 5.58 18.02
C LYS A 724 28.63 5.01 18.96
N LYS A 725 28.29 3.98 19.74
CA LYS A 725 29.22 3.30 20.65
C LYS A 725 30.37 2.66 19.87
N LEU A 726 30.06 1.95 18.78
CA LEU A 726 31.08 1.32 17.93
C LEU A 726 32.00 2.35 17.26
N ILE A 727 31.46 3.39 16.64
CA ILE A 727 32.25 4.45 15.98
C ILE A 727 33.18 5.17 16.95
N LYS A 728 32.76 5.37 18.21
CA LYS A 728 33.62 5.97 19.25
C LYS A 728 34.73 5.03 19.74
N SER A 729 34.56 3.72 19.53
CA SER A 729 35.52 2.69 19.96
C SER A 729 36.53 2.27 18.89
N HIS A 730 36.21 2.49 17.61
CA HIS A 730 37.21 2.66 16.56
C HIS A 730 38.09 3.86 16.88
#